data_AF-A0AAW1SNC1-F1
#
_entry.id   AF-A0AAW1SNC1-F1
#
_cell.length_a   1.000
_cell.length_b   1.000
_cell.length_c   1.000
_cell.angle_alpha   90.00
_cell.angle_beta   90.00
_cell.angle_gamma   90.00
#
_symmetry.space_group_name_H-M   'P 1'
#
loop_
_entity.id
_entity.type
_entity.pdbx_description
1 polymer ?
#
loop_
_entity_poly.entity_id
_entity_poly.type
_entity_poly.pdbx_seq_one_letter_code
_entity_poly.pdbx_strand_id
1 'polypeptide(L)'
;MRRIAWDVSRRAICSTENRFVFRATFSSSTGLCQQAGRTEVSKVKERNSSSSPRSNPQQLSNPAQGGVDAWASGGASSVFQTQAEVLGTVSFQHDDGLRFRDHLQQFEVEYVESMAAIGRIPGSSNRREMVGEREMATRQCLARALKPLFPQGFTHTCKVTATLLASDGELDPVTIAINAVSAALAASSIPWHGPVGAVRLCSSNGNLIFSPTTAQLAEADFTLLYAGTSNDAYVLQLEGTGISEDALMAAIQAAAKVAGQAVEAQKVLVRQAETSKVSIPMRALPDPAALTRIASISLSRIEDILRDDALDCLQRGNLLDAAKAEAMEAMRSAGAVRSERLRTPGSSLVASSDLDYAWPILQRHALEKMVLGQNLRPGGRGLADLRPVSFQVDVLGGGVHGSGLFMQGEAQCLVTATVGRDLEDRRTEGVLGKGSDRVVVHYNSPIAIASQGRTERVEALQEGRAQSWFLQQALTPLLPESSELPFVLRIVANTLGLAGPTAMHALNAAVLAASSANFPLARTIAGVTIGCFSSSTEPGQPAADDRKGSWQAGIPQARSACDIVGFRRELVTDVGLEEAELGDWILQVCGHDQGISALQLDCHRSGLPLDHIESALDRAKRARAQLLTSMRQSLQQV
;
A
#
# COMPACT_ATOMS: atom_id res chain seq x y z
N MET A 1 41.98 -2.10 -32.98
CA MET A 1 40.91 -2.80 -33.73
C MET A 1 39.68 -2.92 -32.83
N ARG A 2 38.54 -2.45 -33.34
CA ARG A 2 37.15 -2.54 -32.82
C ARG A 2 36.89 -2.09 -31.37
N ARG A 3 36.79 -0.77 -31.19
CA ARG A 3 35.85 -0.16 -30.23
C ARG A 3 34.44 -0.42 -30.77
N ILE A 4 33.65 -1.23 -30.06
CA ILE A 4 32.21 -1.32 -30.28
C ILE A 4 31.58 -0.26 -29.39
N ALA A 5 31.21 0.87 -30.00
CA ALA A 5 30.29 1.82 -29.39
C ALA A 5 28.94 1.10 -29.29
N TRP A 6 28.48 0.85 -28.07
CA TRP A 6 27.11 0.40 -27.84
C TRP A 6 26.22 1.64 -27.93
N ASP A 7 25.38 1.66 -28.95
CA ASP A 7 24.34 2.67 -29.17
C ASP A 7 23.25 2.50 -28.11
N VAL A 8 23.26 3.37 -27.10
CA VAL A 8 22.19 3.46 -26.09
C VAL A 8 21.01 4.17 -26.75
N SER A 9 20.20 3.44 -27.51
CA SER A 9 19.06 4.02 -28.21
C SER A 9 18.02 4.51 -27.19
N ARG A 10 17.96 5.83 -26.96
CA ARG A 10 16.89 6.52 -26.23
C ARG A 10 15.59 6.39 -27.02
N ARG A 11 14.78 5.36 -26.76
CA ARG A 11 13.46 5.22 -27.38
C ARG A 11 12.39 5.75 -26.43
N ALA A 12 11.77 6.86 -26.83
CA ALA A 12 10.60 7.44 -26.17
C ALA A 12 9.33 6.78 -26.72
N ILE A 13 8.49 6.23 -25.84
CA ILE A 13 7.16 5.67 -26.22
C ILE A 13 6.09 6.55 -25.59
N CYS A 14 5.09 6.95 -26.38
CA CYS A 14 4.04 7.88 -25.98
C CYS A 14 2.67 7.18 -25.95
N SER A 15 1.87 7.37 -24.89
CA SER A 15 0.44 7.00 -24.86
C SER A 15 -0.41 8.13 -25.47
N THR A 16 -1.46 7.78 -26.22
CA THR A 16 -2.37 8.76 -26.85
C THR A 16 -3.37 9.37 -25.86
N GLU A 17 -3.77 10.62 -26.13
CA GLU A 17 -4.64 11.55 -25.36
C GLU A 17 -4.21 11.92 -23.92
N ASN A 18 -3.37 11.15 -23.25
CA ASN A 18 -2.63 11.54 -22.03
C ASN A 18 -1.16 11.15 -22.21
N ARG A 19 -0.28 12.11 -22.54
CA ARG A 19 1.11 11.84 -22.96
C ARG A 19 2.02 11.45 -21.79
N PHE A 20 2.03 10.17 -21.43
CA PHE A 20 3.16 9.59 -20.70
C PHE A 20 4.25 9.25 -21.71
N VAL A 21 5.46 9.76 -21.49
CA VAL A 21 6.66 9.40 -22.25
C VAL A 21 7.58 8.62 -21.34
N PHE A 22 7.72 7.34 -21.63
CA PHE A 22 8.64 6.47 -20.89
C PHE A 22 10.01 6.50 -21.56
N ARG A 23 11.07 6.64 -20.77
CA ARG A 23 12.47 6.44 -21.16
C ARG A 23 13.11 5.47 -20.16
N ALA A 24 13.92 4.55 -20.64
CA ALA A 24 14.63 3.62 -19.77
C ALA A 24 16.10 3.53 -20.15
N THR A 25 16.94 3.35 -19.15
CA THR A 25 18.37 3.06 -19.30
C THR A 25 18.65 1.73 -18.63
N PHE A 26 19.17 0.80 -19.42
CA PHE A 26 19.49 -0.55 -18.98
C PHE A 26 20.99 -0.65 -18.74
N SER A 27 21.41 -0.94 -17.52
CA SER A 27 22.77 -1.43 -17.27
C SER A 27 22.71 -2.93 -16.97
N SER A 28 23.32 -3.74 -17.84
CA SER A 28 23.49 -5.17 -17.60
C SER A 28 24.72 -5.39 -16.72
N SER A 29 24.69 -5.00 -15.46
CA SER A 29 25.79 -5.31 -14.53
C SER A 29 25.57 -6.66 -13.83
N THR A 30 25.59 -7.76 -14.58
CA THR A 30 25.97 -9.06 -13.99
C THR A 30 27.49 -9.11 -13.90
N GLY A 31 28.05 -8.29 -13.00
CA GLY A 31 29.46 -8.36 -12.61
C GLY A 31 29.59 -9.35 -11.46
N LEU A 32 29.97 -10.59 -11.78
CA LEU A 32 30.44 -11.58 -10.81
C LEU A 32 31.49 -10.94 -9.90
N CYS A 33 31.18 -10.90 -8.61
CA CYS A 33 32.14 -10.60 -7.56
C CYS A 33 33.19 -11.72 -7.54
N GLN A 34 34.36 -11.49 -8.13
CA GLN A 34 35.55 -12.28 -7.86
C GLN A 34 36.57 -11.43 -7.11
N GLN A 35 36.95 -11.96 -5.95
CA GLN A 35 37.94 -11.45 -5.02
C GLN A 35 39.36 -11.37 -5.62
N ALA A 36 40.16 -10.55 -4.94
CA ALA A 36 41.60 -10.65 -4.73
C ALA A 36 42.54 -9.87 -5.68
N GLY A 37 43.30 -8.94 -5.07
CA GLY A 37 44.57 -8.48 -5.61
C GLY A 37 44.84 -6.98 -5.42
N ARG A 38 45.69 -6.64 -4.44
CA ARG A 38 46.55 -5.43 -4.48
C ARG A 38 47.19 -5.32 -5.88
N THR A 39 47.47 -4.17 -6.50
CA THR A 39 48.48 -3.17 -6.11
C THR A 39 48.51 -2.04 -7.19
N GLU A 40 48.87 -0.82 -6.76
CA GLU A 40 49.64 0.23 -7.48
C GLU A 40 49.14 0.98 -8.75
N VAL A 41 48.76 2.25 -8.50
CA VAL A 41 49.29 3.52 -9.08
C VAL A 41 50.13 3.45 -10.39
N SER A 42 49.72 4.18 -11.43
CA SER A 42 50.50 5.34 -11.97
C SER A 42 50.00 5.95 -13.30
N LYS A 43 50.07 7.29 -13.32
CA LYS A 43 50.37 8.22 -14.43
C LYS A 43 49.33 8.53 -15.51
N VAL A 44 48.65 9.65 -15.27
CA VAL A 44 48.08 10.57 -16.26
C VAL A 44 49.20 11.24 -17.06
N LYS A 45 49.03 11.33 -18.38
CA LYS A 45 49.75 12.28 -19.24
C LYS A 45 48.74 12.94 -20.19
N GLU A 46 48.52 14.23 -19.97
CA GLU A 46 47.70 15.13 -20.77
C GLU A 46 48.22 15.24 -22.21
N ARG A 47 47.32 15.51 -23.16
CA ARG A 47 47.60 16.43 -24.27
C ARG A 47 46.33 17.04 -24.86
N ASN A 48 46.40 18.37 -24.94
CA ASN A 48 45.39 19.32 -25.37
C ASN A 48 45.22 19.42 -26.91
N SER A 49 43.96 19.65 -27.26
CA SER A 49 43.36 20.52 -28.30
C SER A 49 44.18 21.18 -29.43
N SER A 50 43.55 21.16 -30.62
CA SER A 50 43.49 22.20 -31.68
C SER A 50 42.36 21.76 -32.65
N SER A 51 41.57 22.55 -33.39
CA SER A 51 41.44 23.97 -33.76
C SER A 51 40.12 24.13 -34.57
N SER A 52 39.51 25.31 -34.59
CA SER A 52 38.24 25.72 -35.25
C SER A 52 38.45 26.21 -36.73
N PRO A 53 37.54 26.92 -37.48
CA PRO A 53 36.05 27.09 -37.52
C PRO A 53 35.39 27.12 -38.96
N ARG A 54 34.05 27.40 -39.03
CA ARG A 54 33.16 27.81 -40.18
C ARG A 54 32.35 26.66 -40.84
N SER A 55 31.06 26.73 -41.20
CA SER A 55 30.09 27.83 -41.48
C SER A 55 28.61 27.34 -41.46
N ASN A 56 27.70 28.32 -41.42
CA ASN A 56 26.26 28.38 -41.80
C ASN A 56 25.12 28.11 -40.76
N PRO A 57 24.18 29.08 -40.58
CA PRO A 57 23.06 28.97 -39.65
C PRO A 57 21.72 28.79 -40.39
N GLN A 58 21.14 27.59 -40.36
CA GLN A 58 19.70 27.41 -40.58
C GLN A 58 19.20 26.20 -39.78
N GLN A 59 18.02 26.39 -39.16
CA GLN A 59 17.28 25.44 -38.33
C GLN A 59 17.87 25.16 -36.94
N LEU A 60 17.48 26.00 -35.97
CA LEU A 60 17.40 25.59 -34.57
C LEU A 60 16.31 24.52 -34.43
N SER A 61 16.64 23.28 -34.80
CA SER A 61 16.02 22.11 -34.17
C SER A 61 16.39 22.18 -32.70
N ASN A 62 15.39 22.28 -31.83
CA ASN A 62 15.53 22.27 -30.36
C ASN A 62 16.59 21.24 -29.93
N PRO A 63 17.81 21.65 -29.56
CA PRO A 63 18.79 20.74 -29.02
C PRO A 63 18.55 20.62 -27.53
N ALA A 64 18.78 19.42 -26.99
CA ALA A 64 18.94 19.15 -25.57
C ALA A 64 17.66 19.13 -24.70
N GLN A 65 17.06 17.95 -24.60
CA GLN A 65 16.67 17.42 -23.28
C GLN A 65 17.51 16.16 -23.03
N GLY A 66 18.65 16.35 -22.37
CA GLY A 66 19.50 15.25 -21.92
C GLY A 66 18.79 14.44 -20.84
N GLY A 67 18.65 13.13 -21.04
CA GLY A 67 18.12 12.22 -20.01
C GLY A 67 19.14 11.92 -18.92
N VAL A 68 18.64 11.58 -17.73
CA VAL A 68 19.44 11.15 -16.58
C VAL A 68 19.54 9.62 -16.59
N ASP A 69 20.76 9.09 -16.57
CA ASP A 69 21.04 7.66 -16.56
C ASP A 69 21.52 7.21 -15.17
N ALA A 70 20.99 6.10 -14.64
CA ALA A 70 21.42 5.52 -13.36
C ALA A 70 22.22 4.22 -13.58
N TRP A 71 23.55 4.35 -13.75
CA TRP A 71 24.43 3.26 -14.20
C TRP A 71 24.62 2.08 -13.20
N ALA A 72 24.14 2.19 -11.95
CA ALA A 72 24.40 1.21 -10.88
C ALA A 72 23.14 0.51 -10.30
N SER A 73 22.00 0.58 -10.98
CA SER A 73 20.73 -0.03 -10.51
C SER A 73 20.39 -1.33 -11.28
N GLY A 74 19.65 -2.24 -10.65
CA GLY A 74 19.18 -3.48 -11.31
C GLY A 74 18.10 -3.23 -12.40
N GLY A 75 17.53 -2.02 -12.41
CA GLY A 75 16.73 -1.44 -13.48
C GLY A 75 16.44 0.04 -13.19
N ALA A 76 16.37 0.87 -14.23
CA ALA A 76 16.01 2.27 -14.12
C ALA A 76 15.13 2.73 -15.29
N SER A 77 14.12 3.56 -14.98
CA SER A 77 13.35 4.26 -15.98
C SER A 77 12.94 5.65 -15.50
N SER A 78 12.99 6.62 -16.41
CA SER A 78 12.39 7.93 -16.22
C SER A 78 11.07 8.02 -16.97
N VAL A 79 10.06 8.59 -16.31
CA VAL A 79 8.77 8.88 -16.93
C VAL A 79 8.56 10.37 -16.92
N PHE A 80 8.16 10.85 -18.09
CA PHE A 80 7.83 12.23 -18.34
C PHE A 80 6.34 12.32 -18.59
N GLN A 81 5.70 13.27 -17.92
CA GLN A 81 4.37 13.71 -18.28
C GLN A 81 4.41 15.24 -18.22
N THR A 82 4.02 15.88 -19.34
CA THR A 82 4.18 17.33 -19.54
C THR A 82 5.60 17.83 -19.24
N GLN A 83 5.83 18.55 -18.14
CA GLN A 83 7.13 19.05 -17.66
C GLN A 83 7.61 18.39 -16.36
N ALA A 84 6.88 17.40 -15.85
CA ALA A 84 7.31 16.61 -14.70
C ALA A 84 8.11 15.38 -15.13
N GLU A 85 9.25 15.13 -14.47
CA GLU A 85 10.12 13.98 -14.68
C GLU A 85 10.40 13.28 -13.35
N VAL A 86 10.08 11.99 -13.28
CA VAL A 86 10.41 11.12 -12.15
C VAL A 86 11.34 10.01 -12.62
N LEU A 87 12.44 9.81 -11.90
CA LEU A 87 13.34 8.69 -12.07
C LEU A 87 12.95 7.57 -11.09
N GLY A 88 12.46 6.46 -11.62
CA GLY A 88 12.29 5.21 -10.91
C GLY A 88 13.55 4.35 -11.02
N THR A 89 14.08 3.90 -9.89
CA THR A 89 15.19 2.94 -9.84
C THR A 89 14.83 1.77 -8.95
N VAL A 90 15.29 0.58 -9.34
CA VAL A 90 15.01 -0.67 -8.63
C VAL A 90 16.30 -1.44 -8.43
N SER A 91 16.45 -2.03 -7.26
CA SER A 91 17.52 -2.96 -6.97
C SER A 91 17.02 -4.06 -6.03
N PHE A 92 17.70 -5.20 -6.04
CA PHE A 92 17.49 -6.24 -5.04
C PHE A 92 18.84 -6.73 -4.57
N GLN A 93 18.92 -7.11 -3.29
CA GLN A 93 20.13 -7.69 -2.74
C GLN A 93 20.07 -9.21 -2.88
N HIS A 94 21.16 -9.80 -3.35
CA HIS A 94 21.35 -11.24 -3.26
C HIS A 94 21.65 -11.58 -1.81
N ASP A 95 20.68 -12.14 -1.11
CA ASP A 95 20.90 -12.75 0.19
C ASP A 95 21.15 -14.25 -0.08
N ASP A 96 22.14 -14.82 0.62
CA ASP A 96 22.47 -16.25 0.58
C ASP A 96 21.32 -17.13 1.09
N GLY A 97 20.19 -16.53 1.53
CA GLY A 97 19.00 -17.20 2.02
C GLY A 97 19.24 -17.93 3.34
N LEU A 98 20.35 -17.58 4.02
CA LEU A 98 20.82 -18.20 5.28
C LEU A 98 20.51 -17.34 6.50
N ARG A 99 20.23 -16.05 6.31
CA ARG A 99 19.82 -15.14 7.39
C ARG A 99 18.31 -15.08 7.41
N PHE A 100 17.71 -16.01 8.13
CA PHE A 100 16.33 -15.87 8.57
C PHE A 100 16.26 -14.65 9.49
N ARG A 101 15.84 -13.52 8.93
CA ARG A 101 15.48 -12.31 9.66
C ARG A 101 14.07 -11.92 9.23
N ASP A 102 13.14 -12.26 10.10
CA ASP A 102 11.85 -11.62 10.35
C ASP A 102 10.91 -11.46 9.13
N HIS A 103 10.13 -12.52 8.92
CA HIS A 103 8.70 -12.57 8.57
C HIS A 103 8.12 -11.96 7.29
N LEU A 104 8.75 -11.07 6.52
CA LEU A 104 8.11 -10.52 5.31
C LEU A 104 9.15 -10.25 4.23
N GLN A 105 8.73 -10.34 2.96
CA GLN A 105 9.49 -9.73 1.87
C GLN A 105 9.84 -8.30 2.27
N GLN A 106 11.14 -8.01 2.43
CA GLN A 106 11.62 -6.66 2.71
C GLN A 106 11.50 -5.85 1.41
N PHE A 107 10.35 -5.22 1.26
CA PHE A 107 10.05 -4.30 0.17
C PHE A 107 10.21 -2.88 0.70
N GLU A 108 11.35 -2.27 0.42
CA GLU A 108 11.65 -0.91 0.84
C GLU A 108 11.28 0.07 -0.27
N VAL A 109 10.39 1.00 0.05
CA VAL A 109 9.99 2.06 -0.88
C VAL A 109 10.51 3.39 -0.39
N GLU A 110 11.29 4.05 -1.23
CA GLU A 110 11.75 5.41 -1.02
C GLU A 110 11.14 6.31 -2.09
N TYR A 111 10.49 7.38 -1.65
CA TYR A 111 10.04 8.46 -2.51
C TYR A 111 10.72 9.73 -2.04
N VAL A 112 11.33 10.46 -2.97
CA VAL A 112 12.11 11.66 -2.67
C VAL A 112 11.57 12.82 -3.50
N GLU A 113 11.00 13.80 -2.81
CA GLU A 113 10.68 15.11 -3.36
C GLU A 113 11.78 16.09 -2.95
N SER A 114 12.44 16.73 -3.92
CA SER A 114 13.36 17.83 -3.64
C SER A 114 12.79 19.14 -4.18
N MET A 115 12.94 20.22 -3.40
CA MET A 115 12.59 21.56 -3.85
C MET A 115 13.48 22.02 -5.01
N ALA A 116 14.65 21.40 -5.20
CA ALA A 116 15.50 21.61 -6.36
C ALA A 116 14.81 21.21 -7.68
N ALA A 117 13.86 20.26 -7.65
CA ALA A 117 13.11 19.85 -8.83
C ALA A 117 12.24 20.97 -9.43
N ILE A 118 11.92 21.98 -8.61
CA ILE A 118 11.21 23.21 -9.02
C ILE A 118 12.11 24.46 -8.92
N GLY A 119 13.42 24.27 -8.77
CA GLY A 119 14.40 25.37 -8.68
C GLY A 119 14.28 26.22 -7.41
N ARG A 120 13.80 25.67 -6.29
CA ARG A 120 13.63 26.40 -5.01
C ARG A 120 14.53 25.86 -3.90
N ILE A 121 14.93 26.74 -2.99
CA ILE A 121 15.63 26.39 -1.75
C ILE A 121 14.59 26.14 -0.65
N PRO A 122 14.69 25.05 0.14
CA PRO A 122 13.76 24.78 1.24
C PRO A 122 13.69 25.91 2.29
N GLY A 123 12.49 26.17 2.80
CA GLY A 123 12.24 27.17 3.85
C GLY A 123 12.73 26.77 5.25
N SER A 124 13.10 25.50 5.47
CA SER A 124 13.58 24.99 6.76
C SER A 124 14.86 25.72 7.22
N SER A 125 15.12 25.74 8.54
CA SER A 125 16.28 26.42 9.13
C SER A 125 17.61 25.95 8.53
N ASN A 126 17.69 24.66 8.21
CA ASN A 126 18.90 24.03 7.68
C ASN A 126 18.92 24.00 6.14
N ARG A 127 17.95 24.64 5.47
CA ARG A 127 17.79 24.64 4.01
C ARG A 127 17.75 23.24 3.40
N ARG A 128 17.15 22.30 4.14
CA ARG A 128 17.04 20.88 3.79
C ARG A 128 15.60 20.40 3.92
N GLU A 129 15.19 19.55 3.00
CA GLU A 129 13.86 18.94 2.99
C GLU A 129 13.65 18.05 4.22
N MET A 130 12.45 18.10 4.79
CA MET A 130 11.99 17.18 5.82
C MET A 130 10.88 16.31 5.24
N VAL A 131 10.89 15.02 5.56
CA VAL A 131 9.87 14.09 5.08
C VAL A 131 8.52 14.47 5.70
N GLY A 132 7.64 15.03 4.88
CA GLY A 132 6.27 15.40 5.25
C GLY A 132 5.30 14.23 5.21
N GLU A 133 4.06 14.47 5.65
CA GLU A 133 2.98 13.46 5.62
C GLU A 133 2.60 13.05 4.20
N ARG A 134 2.55 14.02 3.27
CA ARG A 134 2.31 13.77 1.84
C ARG A 134 3.35 12.81 1.24
N GLU A 135 4.63 13.08 1.45
CA GLU A 135 5.71 12.23 0.95
C GLU A 135 5.60 10.81 1.52
N MET A 136 5.26 10.69 2.82
CA MET A 136 5.01 9.39 3.46
C MET A 136 3.80 8.66 2.86
N ALA A 137 2.70 9.38 2.62
CA ALA A 137 1.52 8.84 1.97
C ALA A 137 1.84 8.33 0.56
N THR A 138 2.63 9.08 -0.22
CA THR A 138 3.10 8.67 -1.55
C THR A 138 3.95 7.39 -1.49
N ARG A 139 4.84 7.26 -0.49
CA ARG A 139 5.61 6.02 -0.27
C ARG A 139 4.68 4.82 -0.03
N GLN A 140 3.67 4.99 0.81
CA GLN A 140 2.69 3.94 1.06
C GLN A 140 1.84 3.62 -0.18
N CYS A 141 1.47 4.61 -0.99
CA CYS A 141 0.78 4.37 -2.26
C CYS A 141 1.62 3.55 -3.25
N LEU A 142 2.91 3.87 -3.38
CA LEU A 142 3.85 3.06 -4.14
C LEU A 142 3.96 1.64 -3.58
N ALA A 143 4.04 1.48 -2.25
CA ALA A 143 4.07 0.16 -1.61
C ALA A 143 2.84 -0.68 -1.94
N ARG A 144 1.63 -0.11 -1.80
CA ARG A 144 0.35 -0.76 -2.13
C ARG A 144 0.25 -1.17 -3.59
N ALA A 145 0.70 -0.31 -4.51
CA ALA A 145 0.62 -0.57 -5.94
C ALA A 145 1.54 -1.71 -6.41
N LEU A 146 2.66 -1.94 -5.71
CA LEU A 146 3.77 -2.75 -6.25
C LEU A 146 4.02 -4.04 -5.47
N LYS A 147 3.93 -4.00 -4.13
CA LYS A 147 4.28 -5.11 -3.23
C LYS A 147 3.43 -6.38 -3.49
N PRO A 148 2.11 -6.31 -3.73
CA PRO A 148 1.28 -7.51 -3.91
C PRO A 148 1.60 -8.32 -5.16
N LEU A 149 2.32 -7.72 -6.13
CA LEU A 149 2.62 -8.34 -7.42
C LEU A 149 3.91 -9.15 -7.43
N PHE A 150 4.65 -9.22 -6.32
CA PHE A 150 5.80 -10.11 -6.21
C PHE A 150 5.35 -11.58 -6.13
N PRO A 151 6.12 -12.52 -6.72
CA PRO A 151 5.80 -13.92 -6.63
C PRO A 151 5.89 -14.42 -5.19
N GLN A 152 5.06 -15.40 -4.88
CA GLN A 152 5.05 -15.96 -3.54
C GLN A 152 6.36 -16.73 -3.27
N GLY A 153 6.88 -16.63 -2.04
CA GLY A 153 8.20 -17.16 -1.71
C GLY A 153 9.37 -16.33 -2.24
N PHE A 154 9.12 -15.12 -2.76
CA PHE A 154 10.17 -14.15 -3.03
C PHE A 154 10.72 -13.58 -1.72
N THR A 155 11.93 -14.03 -1.34
CA THR A 155 12.56 -13.68 -0.05
C THR A 155 13.66 -12.64 -0.17
N HIS A 156 13.95 -12.14 -1.37
CA HIS A 156 15.01 -11.15 -1.55
C HIS A 156 14.53 -9.76 -1.11
N THR A 157 15.40 -9.02 -0.42
CA THR A 157 15.17 -7.60 -0.14
C THR A 157 15.18 -6.83 -1.45
N CYS A 158 14.06 -6.20 -1.78
CA CYS A 158 13.91 -5.35 -2.96
C CYS A 158 13.76 -3.90 -2.50
N LYS A 159 14.64 -3.04 -3.01
CA LYS A 159 14.60 -1.61 -2.78
C LYS A 159 14.17 -0.88 -4.04
N VAL A 160 13.19 -0.02 -3.87
CA VAL A 160 12.57 0.76 -4.92
C VAL A 160 12.68 2.24 -4.55
N THR A 161 13.16 3.06 -5.48
CA THR A 161 13.28 4.50 -5.27
C THR A 161 12.63 5.27 -6.42
N ALA A 162 11.73 6.19 -6.08
CA ALA A 162 11.18 7.17 -7.00
C ALA A 162 11.68 8.57 -6.62
N THR A 163 12.47 9.19 -7.49
CA THR A 163 13.04 10.52 -7.27
C THR A 163 12.44 11.52 -8.25
N LEU A 164 11.79 12.56 -7.73
CA LEU A 164 11.32 13.67 -8.58
C LEU A 164 12.54 14.50 -9.03
N LEU A 165 12.80 14.52 -10.34
CA LEU A 165 13.94 15.23 -10.92
C LEU A 165 13.57 16.65 -11.37
N ALA A 166 12.38 16.79 -11.98
CA ALA A 166 11.87 18.07 -12.46
C ALA A 166 10.35 18.11 -12.31
N SER A 167 9.80 19.29 -12.05
CA SER A 167 8.36 19.55 -12.06
C SER A 167 8.08 21.01 -12.39
N ASP A 168 6.94 21.28 -13.02
CA ASP A 168 6.37 22.62 -13.17
C ASP A 168 5.51 23.02 -11.94
N GLY A 169 5.26 22.09 -11.04
CA GLY A 169 4.39 22.27 -9.86
C GLY A 169 2.89 22.20 -10.18
N GLU A 170 2.51 21.98 -11.44
CA GLU A 170 1.12 21.91 -11.88
C GLU A 170 0.54 20.51 -11.75
N LEU A 171 1.36 19.47 -11.92
CA LEU A 171 0.93 18.08 -11.82
C LEU A 171 1.41 17.43 -10.52
N ASP A 172 0.51 16.65 -9.91
CA ASP A 172 0.90 15.80 -8.80
C ASP A 172 1.77 14.62 -9.31
N PRO A 173 3.03 14.49 -8.82
CA PRO A 173 3.97 13.48 -9.29
C PRO A 173 3.65 12.03 -8.88
N VAL A 174 2.68 11.76 -8.00
CA VAL A 174 2.43 10.40 -7.47
C VAL A 174 2.11 9.38 -8.57
N THR A 175 1.32 9.74 -9.58
CA THR A 175 0.96 8.85 -10.69
C THR A 175 2.18 8.55 -11.56
N ILE A 176 2.98 9.58 -11.83
CA ILE A 176 4.23 9.49 -12.59
C ILE A 176 5.23 8.60 -11.85
N ALA A 177 5.33 8.74 -10.52
CA ALA A 177 6.19 7.92 -9.69
C ALA A 177 5.80 6.44 -9.72
N ILE A 178 4.50 6.12 -9.59
CA ILE A 178 4.02 4.73 -9.68
C ILE A 178 4.32 4.15 -11.07
N ASN A 179 4.00 4.88 -12.13
CA ASN A 179 4.25 4.44 -13.50
C ASN A 179 5.76 4.27 -13.80
N ALA A 180 6.61 5.16 -13.28
CA ALA A 180 8.06 5.09 -13.45
C ALA A 180 8.66 3.88 -12.76
N VAL A 181 8.28 3.62 -11.51
CA VAL A 181 8.77 2.45 -10.79
C VAL A 181 8.22 1.16 -11.38
N SER A 182 6.95 1.13 -11.77
CA SER A 182 6.34 -0.02 -12.44
C SER A 182 7.09 -0.36 -13.73
N ALA A 183 7.42 0.64 -14.54
CA ALA A 183 8.20 0.45 -15.76
C ALA A 183 9.61 -0.09 -15.44
N ALA A 184 10.28 0.45 -14.42
CA ALA A 184 11.60 -0.01 -13.99
C ALA A 184 11.58 -1.47 -13.50
N LEU A 185 10.61 -1.85 -12.66
CA LEU A 185 10.44 -3.23 -12.19
C LEU A 185 10.12 -4.16 -13.36
N ALA A 186 9.19 -3.77 -14.24
CA ALA A 186 8.79 -4.57 -15.39
C ALA A 186 9.97 -4.85 -16.33
N ALA A 187 10.82 -3.86 -16.58
CA ALA A 187 11.97 -3.98 -17.47
C ALA A 187 13.24 -4.52 -16.79
N SER A 188 13.26 -4.62 -15.46
CA SER A 188 14.34 -5.26 -14.70
C SER A 188 14.31 -6.79 -14.84
N SER A 189 15.38 -7.43 -14.38
CA SER A 189 15.45 -8.89 -14.27
C SER A 189 14.68 -9.46 -13.07
N ILE A 190 14.10 -8.62 -12.20
CA ILE A 190 13.40 -9.03 -10.98
C ILE A 190 12.07 -9.74 -11.33
N PRO A 191 11.82 -10.94 -10.79
CA PRO A 191 10.52 -11.61 -10.89
C PRO A 191 9.40 -10.76 -10.27
N TRP A 192 8.46 -10.30 -11.09
CA TRP A 192 7.37 -9.43 -10.68
C TRP A 192 6.21 -9.54 -11.69
N HIS A 193 4.97 -9.59 -11.23
CA HIS A 193 3.77 -9.89 -12.03
C HIS A 193 3.04 -8.65 -12.58
N GLY A 194 3.66 -7.46 -12.53
CA GLY A 194 3.12 -6.27 -13.19
C GLY A 194 3.27 -6.29 -14.72
N PRO A 195 3.16 -5.14 -15.42
CA PRO A 195 3.13 -3.77 -14.88
C PRO A 195 1.76 -3.32 -14.35
N VAL A 196 1.78 -2.27 -13.53
CA VAL A 196 0.60 -1.50 -13.13
C VAL A 196 0.56 -0.16 -13.84
N GLY A 197 -0.65 0.30 -14.17
CA GLY A 197 -0.90 1.64 -14.67
C GLY A 197 -1.53 2.47 -13.56
N ALA A 198 -1.04 3.69 -13.36
CA ALA A 198 -1.58 4.65 -12.43
C ALA A 198 -2.11 5.89 -13.16
N VAL A 199 -3.27 6.37 -12.72
CA VAL A 199 -3.89 7.59 -13.22
C VAL A 199 -4.59 8.31 -12.08
N ARG A 200 -4.60 9.64 -12.16
CA ARG A 200 -5.44 10.48 -11.31
C ARG A 200 -6.48 11.16 -12.17
N LEU A 201 -7.69 11.23 -11.65
CA LEU A 201 -8.76 12.04 -12.23
C LEU A 201 -9.43 12.89 -11.15
N CYS A 202 -10.14 13.92 -11.60
CA CYS A 202 -11.08 14.65 -10.75
C CYS A 202 -12.38 14.90 -11.50
N SER A 203 -13.44 15.24 -10.74
CA SER A 203 -14.67 15.78 -11.31
C SER A 203 -14.72 17.29 -11.13
N SER A 204 -15.01 18.00 -12.21
CA SER A 204 -15.36 19.41 -12.17
C SER A 204 -16.63 19.62 -13.01
N ASN A 205 -17.70 20.12 -12.37
CA ASN A 205 -19.00 20.34 -13.02
C ASN A 205 -19.56 19.08 -13.72
N GLY A 206 -19.37 17.91 -13.11
CA GLY A 206 -19.82 16.62 -13.65
C GLY A 206 -18.96 16.04 -14.79
N ASN A 207 -17.89 16.72 -15.20
CA ASN A 207 -16.96 16.21 -16.21
C ASN A 207 -15.73 15.59 -15.54
N LEU A 208 -15.34 14.39 -15.99
CA LEU A 208 -14.12 13.73 -15.54
C LEU A 208 -12.90 14.30 -16.28
N ILE A 209 -11.94 14.83 -15.53
CA ILE A 209 -10.68 15.35 -16.04
C ILE A 209 -9.57 14.38 -15.62
N PHE A 210 -8.85 13.83 -16.60
CA PHE A 210 -7.70 12.96 -16.35
C PHE A 210 -6.41 13.76 -16.28
N SER A 211 -5.51 13.34 -15.40
CA SER A 211 -4.26 14.05 -15.09
C SER A 211 -4.49 15.55 -14.80
N PRO A 212 -5.39 15.87 -13.85
CA PRO A 212 -5.76 17.25 -13.56
C PRO A 212 -4.59 18.04 -12.97
N THR A 213 -4.62 19.35 -13.19
CA THR A 213 -3.68 20.27 -12.54
C THR A 213 -4.02 20.47 -11.07
N THR A 214 -3.09 21.00 -10.28
CA THR A 214 -3.30 21.37 -8.88
C THR A 214 -4.47 22.34 -8.69
N ALA A 215 -4.63 23.30 -9.61
CA ALA A 215 -5.78 24.20 -9.62
C ALA A 215 -7.11 23.45 -9.84
N GLN A 216 -7.15 22.51 -10.80
CA GLN A 216 -8.33 21.69 -11.06
C GLN A 216 -8.66 20.73 -9.91
N LEU A 217 -7.65 20.26 -9.17
CA LEU A 217 -7.85 19.44 -7.98
C LEU A 217 -8.46 20.25 -6.83
N ALA A 218 -8.05 21.50 -6.65
CA ALA A 218 -8.56 22.37 -5.59
C ALA A 218 -10.04 22.73 -5.76
N GLU A 219 -10.54 22.78 -6.99
CA GLU A 219 -11.94 23.09 -7.32
C GLU A 219 -12.80 21.85 -7.58
N ALA A 220 -12.24 20.65 -7.40
CA ALA A 220 -12.93 19.41 -7.75
C ALA A 220 -13.97 18.98 -6.72
N ASP A 221 -15.10 18.43 -7.18
CA ASP A 221 -16.10 17.79 -6.31
C ASP A 221 -15.53 16.54 -5.62
N PHE A 222 -14.70 15.81 -6.38
CA PHE A 222 -13.93 14.69 -5.90
C PHE A 222 -12.68 14.47 -6.74
N THR A 223 -11.70 13.80 -6.15
CA THR A 223 -10.47 13.36 -6.79
C THR A 223 -10.30 11.86 -6.56
N LEU A 224 -9.84 11.14 -7.58
CA LEU A 224 -9.60 9.70 -7.53
C LEU A 224 -8.19 9.39 -8.05
N LEU A 225 -7.35 8.80 -7.20
CA LEU A 225 -6.12 8.12 -7.61
C LEU A 225 -6.41 6.63 -7.77
N TYR A 226 -6.15 6.11 -8.95
CA TYR A 226 -6.28 4.71 -9.31
C TYR A 226 -4.92 4.14 -9.71
N ALA A 227 -4.59 2.95 -9.23
CA ALA A 227 -3.54 2.12 -9.83
C ALA A 227 -3.97 0.66 -9.89
N GLY A 228 -3.73 0.01 -11.03
CA GLY A 228 -4.19 -1.35 -11.27
C GLY A 228 -3.53 -2.04 -12.45
N THR A 229 -3.78 -3.34 -12.57
CA THR A 229 -3.56 -4.11 -13.79
C THR A 229 -4.78 -3.98 -14.70
N SER A 230 -4.90 -4.82 -15.73
CA SER A 230 -6.09 -4.83 -16.60
C SER A 230 -7.36 -5.27 -15.90
N ASN A 231 -7.25 -6.09 -14.85
CA ASN A 231 -8.39 -6.75 -14.22
C ASN A 231 -8.57 -6.37 -12.74
N ASP A 232 -7.48 -5.99 -12.07
CA ASP A 232 -7.46 -5.79 -10.62
C ASP A 232 -6.97 -4.39 -10.25
N ALA A 233 -7.68 -3.76 -9.32
CA ALA A 233 -7.26 -2.53 -8.67
C ALA A 233 -6.36 -2.85 -7.47
N TYR A 234 -5.26 -2.10 -7.33
CA TYR A 234 -4.34 -2.20 -6.20
C TYR A 234 -4.32 -0.91 -5.36
N VAL A 235 -4.63 0.23 -5.98
CA VAL A 235 -4.81 1.51 -5.31
C VAL A 235 -6.13 2.12 -5.75
N LEU A 236 -6.97 2.42 -4.78
CA LEU A 236 -8.11 3.31 -4.90
C LEU A 236 -7.98 4.31 -3.76
N GLN A 237 -7.80 5.58 -4.08
CA GLN A 237 -7.83 6.67 -3.11
C GLN A 237 -8.77 7.76 -3.61
N LEU A 238 -9.85 7.96 -2.89
CA LEU A 238 -10.85 8.98 -3.16
C LEU A 238 -10.82 10.03 -2.06
N GLU A 239 -10.97 11.28 -2.45
CA GLU A 239 -11.30 12.41 -1.59
C GLU A 239 -12.40 13.22 -2.28
N GLY A 240 -13.40 13.68 -1.54
CA GLY A 240 -14.45 14.53 -2.07
C GLY A 240 -15.54 14.85 -1.07
N THR A 241 -16.55 15.58 -1.54
CA THR A 241 -17.65 16.09 -0.70
C THR A 241 -18.82 15.12 -0.54
N GLY A 242 -18.87 14.03 -1.32
CA GLY A 242 -19.94 13.02 -1.22
C GLY A 242 -20.38 12.44 -2.57
N ILE A 243 -19.51 11.71 -3.27
CA ILE A 243 -19.84 11.04 -4.54
C ILE A 243 -20.76 9.84 -4.31
N SER A 244 -21.75 9.61 -5.19
CA SER A 244 -22.56 8.38 -5.13
C SER A 244 -21.74 7.14 -5.50
N GLU A 245 -22.13 5.97 -4.97
CA GLU A 245 -21.45 4.71 -5.28
C GLU A 245 -21.46 4.41 -6.79
N ASP A 246 -22.55 4.70 -7.49
CA ASP A 246 -22.68 4.48 -8.94
C ASP A 246 -21.75 5.39 -9.75
N ALA A 247 -21.67 6.67 -9.39
CA ALA A 247 -20.78 7.62 -10.04
C ALA A 247 -19.30 7.28 -9.77
N LEU A 248 -18.99 6.80 -8.57
CA LEU A 248 -17.66 6.30 -8.23
C LEU A 248 -17.30 5.07 -9.08
N MET A 249 -18.21 4.12 -9.24
CA MET A 249 -17.97 2.95 -10.06
C MET A 249 -17.70 3.33 -11.53
N ALA A 250 -18.48 4.27 -12.08
CA ALA A 250 -18.24 4.80 -13.42
C ALA A 250 -16.87 5.48 -13.55
N ALA A 251 -16.47 6.27 -12.55
CA ALA A 251 -15.16 6.90 -12.50
C ALA A 251 -14.01 5.88 -12.42
N ILE A 252 -14.16 4.81 -11.63
CA ILE A 252 -13.19 3.71 -11.53
C ILE A 252 -13.04 2.98 -12.85
N GLN A 253 -14.14 2.65 -13.54
CA GLN A 253 -14.10 2.02 -14.86
C GLN A 253 -13.37 2.90 -15.90
N ALA A 254 -13.65 4.20 -15.89
CA ALA A 254 -12.98 5.15 -16.77
C ALA A 254 -11.47 5.26 -16.43
N ALA A 255 -11.11 5.26 -15.14
CA ALA A 255 -9.73 5.24 -14.68
C ALA A 255 -8.99 3.97 -15.10
N ALA A 256 -9.61 2.80 -14.92
CA ALA A 256 -9.04 1.50 -15.31
C ALA A 256 -8.72 1.45 -16.81
N LYS A 257 -9.60 2.00 -17.66
CA LYS A 257 -9.37 2.10 -19.11
C LYS A 257 -8.12 2.93 -19.44
N VAL A 258 -7.96 4.11 -18.82
CA VAL A 258 -6.80 4.98 -19.05
C VAL A 258 -5.52 4.37 -18.47
N ALA A 259 -5.58 3.79 -17.26
CA ALA A 259 -4.48 3.05 -16.67
C ALA A 259 -4.01 1.88 -17.55
N GLY A 260 -4.95 1.18 -18.20
CA GLY A 260 -4.65 0.14 -19.18
C GLY A 260 -3.79 0.63 -20.34
N GLN A 261 -3.97 1.87 -20.80
CA GLN A 261 -3.11 2.46 -21.84
C GLN A 261 -1.67 2.64 -21.35
N ALA A 262 -1.48 3.05 -20.10
CA ALA A 262 -0.14 3.15 -19.48
C ALA A 262 0.51 1.76 -19.31
N VAL A 263 -0.27 0.73 -18.93
CA VAL A 263 0.19 -0.67 -18.88
C VAL A 263 0.69 -1.12 -20.25
N GLU A 264 -0.07 -0.88 -21.32
CA GLU A 264 0.35 -1.25 -22.67
C GLU A 264 1.62 -0.52 -23.13
N ALA A 265 1.76 0.76 -22.82
CA ALA A 265 2.99 1.51 -23.11
C ALA A 265 4.21 0.92 -22.39
N GLN A 266 4.06 0.54 -21.12
CA GLN A 266 5.11 -0.14 -20.35
C GLN A 266 5.47 -1.51 -20.96
N LYS A 267 4.48 -2.30 -21.40
CA LYS A 267 4.74 -3.58 -22.08
C LYS A 267 5.54 -3.40 -23.37
N VAL A 268 5.29 -2.33 -24.14
CA VAL A 268 6.10 -2.00 -25.33
C VAL A 268 7.55 -1.70 -24.93
N LEU A 269 7.77 -0.95 -23.86
CA LEU A 269 9.11 -0.66 -23.34
C LEU A 269 9.84 -1.94 -22.90
N VAL A 270 9.16 -2.85 -22.19
CA VAL A 270 9.74 -4.14 -21.76
C VAL A 270 10.17 -4.98 -22.96
N ARG A 271 9.37 -5.05 -24.03
CA ARG A 271 9.75 -5.77 -25.26
C ARG A 271 11.00 -5.19 -25.92
N GLN A 272 11.24 -3.88 -25.79
CA GLN A 272 12.43 -3.22 -26.32
C GLN A 272 13.67 -3.36 -25.44
N ALA A 273 13.49 -3.61 -24.14
CA ALA A 273 14.58 -3.78 -23.19
C ALA A 273 15.39 -5.07 -23.40
N GLU A 274 14.79 -6.08 -24.03
CA GLU A 274 15.37 -7.42 -24.24
C GLU A 274 15.86 -8.12 -22.95
N THR A 275 15.45 -7.62 -21.77
CA THR A 275 15.82 -8.18 -20.47
C THR A 275 15.03 -9.47 -20.20
N SER A 276 15.74 -10.55 -19.87
CA SER A 276 15.12 -11.77 -19.37
C SER A 276 14.98 -11.73 -17.84
N LYS A 277 13.85 -12.22 -17.31
CA LYS A 277 13.67 -12.39 -15.86
C LYS A 277 14.66 -13.42 -15.34
N VAL A 278 15.35 -13.11 -14.25
CA VAL A 278 16.24 -14.05 -13.58
C VAL A 278 15.39 -15.15 -12.96
N SER A 279 15.73 -16.41 -13.26
CA SER A 279 15.18 -17.55 -12.55
C SER A 279 15.79 -17.59 -11.15
N ILE A 280 15.13 -16.93 -10.21
CA ILE A 280 15.48 -17.03 -8.79
C ILE A 280 14.91 -18.37 -8.29
N PRO A 281 15.72 -19.25 -7.66
CA PRO A 281 15.20 -20.47 -7.05
C PRO A 281 14.24 -20.05 -5.93
N MET A 282 12.95 -20.09 -6.24
CA MET A 282 11.90 -19.88 -5.26
C MET A 282 12.00 -21.02 -4.26
N ARG A 283 12.47 -20.72 -3.06
CA ARG A 283 12.57 -21.73 -2.02
C ARG A 283 11.15 -22.05 -1.59
N ALA A 284 10.69 -23.29 -1.81
CA ALA A 284 9.47 -23.79 -1.19
C ALA A 284 9.71 -23.83 0.33
N LEU A 285 9.43 -22.73 1.01
CA LEU A 285 9.57 -22.57 2.46
C LEU A 285 8.17 -22.49 3.02
N PRO A 286 7.74 -23.36 3.94
CA PRO A 286 8.43 -24.56 4.39
C PRO A 286 8.50 -25.63 3.28
N ASP A 287 9.37 -26.61 3.50
CA ASP A 287 9.33 -27.87 2.74
C ASP A 287 7.91 -28.48 2.79
N PRO A 288 7.33 -28.98 1.68
CA PRO A 288 5.96 -29.53 1.71
C PRO A 288 5.76 -30.62 2.77
N ALA A 289 6.75 -31.50 2.99
CA ALA A 289 6.67 -32.54 4.01
C ALA A 289 6.75 -31.97 5.44
N ALA A 290 7.49 -30.88 5.65
CA ALA A 290 7.49 -30.14 6.90
C ALA A 290 6.11 -29.48 7.14
N LEU A 291 5.52 -28.85 6.11
CA LEU A 291 4.18 -28.27 6.19
C LEU A 291 3.13 -29.32 6.56
N THR A 292 3.18 -30.51 5.94
CA THR A 292 2.30 -31.65 6.27
C THR A 292 2.38 -32.01 7.73
N ARG A 293 3.61 -32.12 8.26
CA ARG A 293 3.82 -32.45 9.66
C ARG A 293 3.29 -31.35 10.58
N ILE A 294 3.62 -30.09 10.30
CA ILE A 294 3.14 -28.95 11.09
C ILE A 294 1.61 -28.93 11.09
N ALA A 295 0.98 -29.01 9.93
CA ALA A 295 -0.48 -29.05 9.79
C ALA A 295 -1.11 -30.19 10.59
N SER A 296 -0.53 -31.40 10.54
CA SER A 296 -1.06 -32.55 11.27
C SER A 296 -1.06 -32.40 12.80
N ILE A 297 -0.20 -31.53 13.34
CA ILE A 297 -0.07 -31.29 14.78
C ILE A 297 -0.90 -30.08 15.20
N SER A 298 -0.86 -28.99 14.44
CA SER A 298 -1.37 -27.69 14.89
C SER A 298 -2.69 -27.25 14.27
N LEU A 299 -3.11 -27.79 13.11
CA LEU A 299 -4.24 -27.23 12.36
C LEU A 299 -5.56 -27.32 13.14
N SER A 300 -5.86 -28.46 13.77
CA SER A 300 -7.08 -28.61 14.58
C SER A 300 -7.11 -27.62 15.73
N ARG A 301 -5.98 -27.46 16.43
CA ARG A 301 -5.85 -26.52 17.55
C ARG A 301 -6.05 -25.07 17.09
N ILE A 302 -5.51 -24.70 15.94
CA ILE A 302 -5.72 -23.37 15.34
C ILE A 302 -7.20 -23.16 15.01
N GLU A 303 -7.86 -24.14 14.38
CA GLU A 303 -9.30 -24.07 14.06
C GLU A 303 -10.16 -23.89 15.32
N ASP A 304 -9.86 -24.63 16.39
CA ASP A 304 -10.59 -24.53 17.65
C ASP A 304 -10.44 -23.14 18.28
N ILE A 305 -9.22 -22.60 18.33
CA ILE A 305 -8.94 -21.26 18.87
C ILE A 305 -9.65 -20.17 18.05
N LEU A 306 -9.64 -20.27 16.71
CA LEU A 306 -10.29 -19.27 15.85
C LEU A 306 -11.82 -19.32 15.92
N ARG A 307 -12.39 -20.51 16.16
CA ARG A 307 -13.84 -20.71 16.27
C ARG A 307 -14.42 -20.30 17.62
N ASP A 308 -13.61 -20.32 18.67
CA ASP A 308 -14.05 -19.97 20.03
C ASP A 308 -14.51 -18.50 20.10
N ASP A 309 -15.80 -18.32 20.36
CA ASP A 309 -16.47 -17.03 20.44
C ASP A 309 -16.35 -16.37 21.82
N ALA A 310 -15.87 -17.09 22.84
CA ALA A 310 -15.62 -16.56 24.16
C ALA A 310 -14.26 -15.84 24.26
N LEU A 311 -13.37 -16.03 23.29
CA LEU A 311 -12.03 -15.43 23.29
C LEU A 311 -12.05 -14.00 22.75
N ASP A 312 -11.44 -13.11 23.52
CA ASP A 312 -11.06 -11.78 23.05
C ASP A 312 -9.84 -11.86 22.08
N CYS A 313 -9.55 -10.75 21.39
CA CYS A 313 -8.45 -10.67 20.41
C CYS A 313 -7.08 -11.00 21.03
N LEU A 314 -6.82 -10.50 22.25
CA LEU A 314 -5.54 -10.70 22.93
C LEU A 314 -5.37 -12.14 23.41
N GLN A 315 -6.40 -12.70 24.02
CA GLN A 315 -6.47 -14.09 24.47
C GLN A 315 -6.28 -15.05 23.29
N ARG A 316 -6.95 -14.78 22.17
CA ARG A 316 -6.79 -15.56 20.94
C ARG A 316 -5.36 -15.53 20.43
N GLY A 317 -4.74 -14.34 20.37
CA GLY A 317 -3.33 -14.18 20.02
C GLY A 317 -2.41 -14.98 20.94
N ASN A 318 -2.56 -14.84 22.25
CA ASN A 318 -1.77 -15.58 23.24
C ASN A 318 -1.92 -17.10 23.12
N LEU A 319 -3.14 -17.59 22.85
CA LEU A 319 -3.40 -19.02 22.66
C LEU A 319 -2.82 -19.53 21.34
N LEU A 320 -2.81 -18.73 20.28
CA LEU A 320 -2.14 -19.07 19.03
C LEU A 320 -0.62 -19.14 19.22
N ASP A 321 -0.03 -18.20 19.95
CA ASP A 321 1.40 -18.22 20.28
C ASP A 321 1.77 -19.44 21.16
N ALA A 322 0.93 -19.75 22.15
CA ALA A 322 1.09 -20.95 22.97
C ALA A 322 0.98 -22.23 22.12
N ALA A 323 -0.02 -22.33 21.25
CA ALA A 323 -0.20 -23.47 20.35
C ALA A 323 0.99 -23.63 19.39
N LYS A 324 1.61 -22.53 18.96
CA LYS A 324 2.83 -22.56 18.14
C LYS A 324 4.01 -23.12 18.92
N ALA A 325 4.21 -22.67 20.16
CA ALA A 325 5.25 -23.20 21.05
C ALA A 325 5.05 -24.69 21.37
N GLU A 326 3.81 -25.10 21.65
CA GLU A 326 3.41 -26.50 21.87
C GLU A 326 3.71 -27.38 20.65
N ALA A 327 3.39 -26.89 19.43
CA ALA A 327 3.69 -27.61 18.20
C ALA A 327 5.20 -27.81 18.00
N MET A 328 6.01 -26.80 18.32
CA MET A 328 7.48 -26.91 18.25
C MET A 328 8.01 -27.93 19.25
N GLU A 329 7.49 -27.97 20.47
CA GLU A 329 7.92 -28.91 21.50
C GLU A 329 7.47 -30.34 21.21
N ALA A 330 6.27 -30.53 20.65
CA ALA A 330 5.81 -31.82 20.16
C ALA A 330 6.73 -32.37 19.07
N MET A 331 7.17 -31.52 18.13
CA MET A 331 8.15 -31.91 17.10
C MET A 331 9.51 -32.25 17.69
N ARG A 332 9.99 -31.49 18.69
CA ARG A 332 11.24 -31.78 19.40
C ARG A 332 11.17 -33.15 20.08
N SER A 333 10.08 -33.43 20.79
CA SER A 333 9.84 -34.69 21.47
C SER A 333 9.76 -35.88 20.50
N ALA A 334 9.22 -35.67 19.31
CA ALA A 334 9.17 -36.69 18.25
C ALA A 334 10.50 -36.87 17.49
N GLY A 335 11.57 -36.13 17.85
CA GLY A 335 12.84 -36.14 17.12
C GLY A 335 12.73 -35.57 15.70
N ALA A 336 11.67 -34.82 15.41
CA ALA A 336 11.33 -34.32 14.08
C ALA A 336 11.88 -32.90 13.83
N VAL A 337 12.95 -32.52 14.54
CA VAL A 337 13.54 -31.18 14.47
C VAL A 337 14.91 -31.20 13.79
N ARG A 338 15.22 -30.13 13.07
CA ARG A 338 16.52 -29.90 12.43
C ARG A 338 17.06 -28.52 12.78
N SER A 339 18.37 -28.33 12.63
CA SER A 339 18.95 -26.98 12.68
C SER A 339 18.61 -26.21 11.40
N GLU A 340 18.60 -24.88 11.49
CA GLU A 340 18.27 -24.00 10.35
C GLU A 340 19.16 -24.27 9.12
N ARG A 341 20.45 -24.53 9.36
CA ARG A 341 21.44 -24.77 8.31
C ARG A 341 21.35 -26.15 7.66
N LEU A 342 20.83 -27.14 8.39
CA LEU A 342 20.73 -28.51 7.91
C LEU A 342 19.34 -28.73 7.32
N ARG A 343 19.15 -28.38 6.05
CA ARG A 343 17.91 -28.64 5.32
C ARG A 343 18.06 -29.85 4.40
N THR A 344 17.27 -30.89 4.66
CA THR A 344 17.13 -32.05 3.79
C THR A 344 15.71 -32.05 3.21
N PRO A 345 15.53 -31.69 1.92
CA PRO A 345 14.20 -31.69 1.28
C PRO A 345 13.49 -33.03 1.43
N GLY A 346 12.18 -33.01 1.72
CA GLY A 346 11.37 -34.22 1.91
C GLY A 346 11.62 -34.99 3.22
N SER A 347 12.56 -34.55 4.07
CA SER A 347 12.86 -35.24 5.33
C SER A 347 11.76 -35.13 6.39
N SER A 348 10.76 -34.26 6.18
CA SER A 348 9.71 -33.91 7.14
C SER A 348 10.23 -33.34 8.48
N LEU A 349 11.54 -33.07 8.59
CA LEU A 349 12.15 -32.43 9.74
C LEU A 349 11.91 -30.91 9.70
N VAL A 350 11.58 -30.33 10.85
CA VAL A 350 11.13 -28.95 10.97
C VAL A 350 12.19 -28.11 11.69
N ALA A 351 12.51 -26.94 11.15
CA ALA A 351 13.24 -25.89 11.84
C ALA A 351 12.28 -24.81 12.38
N SER A 352 12.76 -23.90 13.25
CA SER A 352 11.92 -22.81 13.76
C SER A 352 11.37 -21.96 12.60
N SER A 353 12.21 -21.67 11.61
CA SER A 353 11.81 -20.91 10.42
C SER A 353 10.71 -21.59 9.58
N ASP A 354 10.69 -22.92 9.52
CA ASP A 354 9.63 -23.66 8.80
C ASP A 354 8.29 -23.49 9.53
N LEU A 355 8.30 -23.55 10.86
CA LEU A 355 7.12 -23.32 11.69
C LEU A 355 6.64 -21.87 11.59
N ASP A 356 7.57 -20.91 11.65
CA ASP A 356 7.29 -19.49 11.52
C ASP A 356 6.62 -19.14 10.19
N TYR A 357 7.04 -19.79 9.09
CA TYR A 357 6.43 -19.60 7.79
C TYR A 357 5.11 -20.36 7.64
N ALA A 358 5.03 -21.59 8.14
CA ALA A 358 3.82 -22.41 8.07
C ALA A 358 2.66 -21.81 8.87
N TRP A 359 2.95 -21.16 10.00
CA TRP A 359 1.94 -20.67 10.93
C TRP A 359 0.88 -19.75 10.29
N PRO A 360 1.24 -18.63 9.64
CA PRO A 360 0.25 -17.76 8.98
C PRO A 360 -0.46 -18.45 7.81
N ILE A 361 0.17 -19.45 7.17
CA ILE A 361 -0.49 -20.26 6.13
C ILE A 361 -1.60 -21.10 6.72
N LEU A 362 -1.34 -21.78 7.84
CA LEU A 362 -2.33 -22.62 8.51
C LEU A 362 -3.46 -21.80 9.13
N GLN A 363 -3.14 -20.66 9.74
CA GLN A 363 -4.14 -19.71 10.22
C GLN A 363 -5.03 -19.22 9.08
N ARG A 364 -4.45 -18.83 7.94
CA ARG A 364 -5.23 -18.43 6.77
C ARG A 364 -6.10 -19.58 6.26
N HIS A 365 -5.57 -20.80 6.18
CA HIS A 365 -6.34 -21.95 5.75
C HIS A 365 -7.57 -22.20 6.66
N ALA A 366 -7.38 -22.09 7.98
CA ALA A 366 -8.47 -22.18 8.94
C ALA A 366 -9.51 -21.07 8.75
N LEU A 367 -9.08 -19.82 8.54
CA LEU A 367 -9.96 -18.69 8.24
C LEU A 367 -10.72 -18.88 6.92
N GLU A 368 -10.06 -19.29 5.84
CA GLU A 368 -10.71 -19.58 4.56
C GLU A 368 -11.79 -20.66 4.71
N LYS A 369 -11.51 -21.72 5.48
CA LYS A 369 -12.48 -22.78 5.77
C LYS A 369 -13.71 -22.24 6.51
N MET A 370 -13.50 -21.35 7.48
CA MET A 370 -14.59 -20.72 8.23
C MET A 370 -15.40 -19.75 7.34
N VAL A 371 -14.73 -18.81 6.68
CA VAL A 371 -15.36 -17.73 5.91
C VAL A 371 -16.04 -18.27 4.65
N LEU A 372 -15.32 -19.03 3.82
CA LEU A 372 -15.81 -19.50 2.51
C LEU A 372 -16.66 -20.78 2.60
N GLY A 373 -16.40 -21.60 3.63
CA GLY A 373 -17.05 -22.89 3.81
C GLY A 373 -18.22 -22.86 4.78
N GLN A 374 -18.15 -22.05 5.84
CA GLN A 374 -19.11 -22.05 6.95
C GLN A 374 -19.88 -20.73 7.07
N ASN A 375 -19.52 -19.68 6.30
CA ASN A 375 -20.04 -18.31 6.42
C ASN A 375 -19.91 -17.75 7.85
N LEU A 376 -18.87 -18.19 8.56
CA LEU A 376 -18.56 -17.79 9.92
C LEU A 376 -17.19 -17.13 9.97
N ARG A 377 -17.04 -16.23 10.92
CA ARG A 377 -15.80 -15.48 11.17
C ARG A 377 -15.33 -15.72 12.60
N PRO A 378 -14.07 -15.37 12.92
CA PRO A 378 -13.60 -15.39 14.30
C PRO A 378 -14.54 -14.62 15.22
N GLY A 379 -14.80 -15.19 16.40
CA GLY A 379 -15.77 -14.64 17.35
C GLY A 379 -17.24 -14.94 17.04
N GLY A 380 -17.53 -15.95 16.19
CA GLY A 380 -18.90 -16.39 15.88
C GLY A 380 -19.70 -15.45 14.96
N ARG A 381 -19.09 -14.40 14.40
CA ARG A 381 -19.76 -13.40 13.56
C ARG A 381 -20.12 -13.94 12.18
N GLY A 382 -21.24 -13.48 11.64
CA GLY A 382 -21.59 -13.60 10.23
C GLY A 382 -20.80 -12.64 9.34
N LEU A 383 -20.82 -12.89 8.03
CA LEU A 383 -20.06 -12.13 7.02
C LEU A 383 -20.37 -10.63 7.00
N ALA A 384 -21.62 -10.25 7.29
CA ALA A 384 -22.09 -8.87 7.25
C ALA A 384 -22.14 -8.19 8.63
N ASP A 385 -21.81 -8.91 9.69
CA ASP A 385 -22.06 -8.44 11.06
C ASP A 385 -21.05 -7.38 11.48
N LEU A 386 -21.56 -6.31 12.09
CA LEU A 386 -20.78 -5.33 12.83
C LEU A 386 -20.59 -5.81 14.27
N ARG A 387 -19.40 -5.58 14.85
CA ARG A 387 -19.21 -5.74 16.29
C ARG A 387 -20.04 -4.72 17.08
N PRO A 388 -20.34 -4.98 18.37
CA PRO A 388 -21.03 -4.02 19.22
C PRO A 388 -20.33 -2.66 19.21
N VAL A 389 -21.09 -1.61 18.92
CA VAL A 389 -20.57 -0.25 18.80
C VAL A 389 -21.02 0.57 20.01
N SER A 390 -20.11 1.36 20.58
CA SER A 390 -20.43 2.34 21.60
C SER A 390 -19.63 3.62 21.39
N PHE A 391 -20.24 4.73 21.79
CA PHE A 391 -19.71 6.07 21.59
C PHE A 391 -19.81 6.84 22.88
N GLN A 392 -18.80 7.67 23.15
CA GLN A 392 -18.87 8.67 24.19
C GLN A 392 -18.28 9.97 23.62
N VAL A 393 -18.87 11.09 24.02
CA VAL A 393 -18.31 12.42 23.77
C VAL A 393 -17.96 13.05 25.11
N ASP A 394 -17.13 14.09 25.07
CA ASP A 394 -16.68 14.82 26.27
C ASP A 394 -16.12 13.90 27.38
N VAL A 395 -15.35 12.90 26.94
CA VAL A 395 -14.77 11.86 27.80
C VAL A 395 -13.64 12.39 28.67
N LEU A 396 -12.93 13.43 28.20
CA LEU A 396 -11.81 14.03 28.90
C LEU A 396 -12.22 15.37 29.50
N GLY A 397 -12.19 15.47 30.83
CA GLY A 397 -12.39 16.75 31.53
C GLY A 397 -11.15 17.65 31.55
N GLY A 398 -11.33 18.92 31.94
CA GLY A 398 -10.25 19.75 32.49
C GLY A 398 -9.33 20.49 31.52
N GLY A 399 -9.72 20.70 30.25
CA GLY A 399 -9.04 21.70 29.39
C GLY A 399 -8.96 21.41 27.89
N VAL A 400 -9.47 20.27 27.41
CA VAL A 400 -9.59 20.02 25.95
C VAL A 400 -10.82 20.72 25.39
N HIS A 401 -10.78 21.16 24.13
CA HIS A 401 -11.95 21.81 23.50
C HIS A 401 -13.05 20.80 23.22
N GLY A 402 -12.70 19.59 22.77
CA GLY A 402 -13.63 18.47 22.66
C GLY A 402 -12.92 17.13 22.66
N SER A 403 -13.66 16.09 23.01
CA SER A 403 -13.14 14.72 23.00
C SER A 403 -14.21 13.71 22.58
N GLY A 404 -13.76 12.62 21.98
CA GLY A 404 -14.63 11.55 21.49
C GLY A 404 -13.95 10.20 21.67
N LEU A 405 -14.68 9.23 22.21
CA LEU A 405 -14.26 7.83 22.32
C LEU A 405 -15.18 7.00 21.43
N PHE A 406 -14.59 6.30 20.48
CA PHE A 406 -15.29 5.33 19.65
C PHE A 406 -14.77 3.93 19.98
N MET A 407 -15.70 3.01 20.22
CA MET A 407 -15.43 1.60 20.47
C MET A 407 -16.28 0.75 19.54
N GLN A 408 -15.66 -0.23 18.91
CA GLN A 408 -16.35 -1.24 18.10
C GLN A 408 -15.73 -2.60 18.38
N GLY A 409 -16.45 -3.42 19.15
CA GLY A 409 -15.88 -4.55 19.87
C GLY A 409 -14.75 -4.07 20.79
N GLU A 410 -13.58 -4.70 20.65
CA GLU A 410 -12.38 -4.38 21.43
C GLU A 410 -11.51 -3.27 20.82
N ALA A 411 -11.78 -2.89 19.57
CA ALA A 411 -11.07 -1.79 18.93
C ALA A 411 -11.57 -0.46 19.52
N GLN A 412 -10.63 0.33 20.03
CA GLN A 412 -10.94 1.57 20.75
C GLN A 412 -10.03 2.70 20.27
N CYS A 413 -10.63 3.86 19.98
CA CYS A 413 -9.89 5.07 19.67
C CYS A 413 -10.43 6.27 20.47
N LEU A 414 -9.52 6.92 21.19
CA LEU A 414 -9.78 8.17 21.90
C LEU A 414 -9.19 9.32 21.08
N VAL A 415 -10.04 10.29 20.76
CA VAL A 415 -9.68 11.45 19.96
C VAL A 415 -9.89 12.73 20.76
N THR A 416 -8.95 13.65 20.65
CA THR A 416 -9.11 15.04 21.09
C THR A 416 -9.20 15.98 19.91
N ALA A 417 -10.10 16.95 20.02
CA ALA A 417 -10.24 18.07 19.10
C ALA A 417 -9.74 19.35 19.78
N THR A 418 -8.95 20.14 19.06
CA THR A 418 -8.49 21.46 19.49
C THR A 418 -8.79 22.45 18.37
N VAL A 419 -9.67 23.39 18.67
CA VAL A 419 -10.01 24.51 17.80
C VAL A 419 -9.03 25.67 18.02
N GLY A 420 -8.34 26.10 16.95
CA GLY A 420 -7.44 27.25 16.94
C GLY A 420 -7.91 28.34 15.99
N ARG A 421 -7.28 29.51 16.01
CA ARG A 421 -7.56 30.58 15.03
C ARG A 421 -6.97 30.25 13.66
N ASP A 422 -7.50 30.87 12.61
CA ASP A 422 -6.98 30.79 11.23
C ASP A 422 -5.45 30.95 11.11
N LEU A 423 -4.83 31.85 11.87
CA LEU A 423 -3.38 32.09 11.87
C LEU A 423 -2.56 30.94 12.48
N GLU A 424 -3.21 29.98 13.13
CA GLU A 424 -2.61 28.78 13.72
C GLU A 424 -2.69 27.57 12.76
N ASP A 425 -3.00 27.83 11.49
CA ASP A 425 -2.95 26.88 10.38
C ASP A 425 -1.59 26.19 10.21
N ARG A 426 -1.61 24.95 9.71
CA ARG A 426 -0.36 24.28 9.36
C ARG A 426 0.07 24.71 7.96
N ARG A 427 1.02 25.64 7.92
CA ARG A 427 1.69 26.03 6.66
C ARG A 427 2.52 24.88 6.11
N THR A 428 2.23 24.50 4.88
CA THR A 428 2.96 23.47 4.15
C THR A 428 3.74 24.11 3.01
N GLU A 429 4.92 23.55 2.73
CA GLU A 429 5.74 23.93 1.59
C GLU A 429 6.23 22.64 0.93
N GLY A 430 6.01 22.52 -0.37
CA GLY A 430 6.46 21.37 -1.15
C GLY A 430 6.53 21.69 -2.64
N VAL A 431 6.70 20.64 -3.43
CA VAL A 431 6.89 20.75 -4.89
C VAL A 431 5.66 21.25 -5.63
N LEU A 432 4.47 21.08 -5.02
CA LEU A 432 3.20 21.62 -5.53
C LEU A 432 2.93 23.06 -5.06
N GLY A 433 3.90 23.69 -4.38
CA GLY A 433 3.78 25.05 -3.89
C GLY A 433 3.59 25.13 -2.38
N LYS A 434 3.08 26.30 -1.95
CA LYS A 434 2.81 26.59 -0.54
C LYS A 434 1.33 26.38 -0.29
N GLY A 435 1.02 25.72 0.82
CA GLY A 435 -0.34 25.45 1.26
C GLY A 435 -0.55 25.82 2.72
N SER A 436 -1.80 25.70 3.13
CA SER A 436 -2.24 25.86 4.51
C SER A 436 -3.30 24.81 4.77
N ASP A 437 -3.07 23.99 5.79
CA ASP A 437 -4.04 23.01 6.24
C ASP A 437 -4.85 23.59 7.41
N ARG A 438 -6.17 23.71 7.22
CA ARG A 438 -7.12 24.10 8.27
C ARG A 438 -7.54 22.94 9.15
N VAL A 439 -7.35 21.69 8.70
CA VAL A 439 -7.44 20.50 9.52
C VAL A 439 -6.09 19.81 9.57
N VAL A 440 -5.65 19.48 10.77
CA VAL A 440 -4.43 18.70 11.00
C VAL A 440 -4.79 17.49 11.83
N VAL A 441 -4.50 16.30 11.30
CA VAL A 441 -4.75 15.04 12.01
C VAL A 441 -3.43 14.42 12.44
N HIS A 442 -3.33 14.02 13.70
CA HIS A 442 -2.23 13.19 14.19
C HIS A 442 -2.77 11.86 14.67
N TYR A 443 -2.50 10.80 13.92
CA TYR A 443 -2.85 9.44 14.26
C TYR A 443 -1.69 8.76 14.99
N ASN A 444 -1.95 8.29 16.20
CA ASN A 444 -0.99 7.59 17.04
C ASN A 444 -1.52 6.20 17.40
N SER A 445 -0.66 5.20 17.25
CA SER A 445 -0.92 3.86 17.77
C SER A 445 0.10 3.49 18.86
N PRO A 446 -0.07 4.02 20.09
CA PRO A 446 0.90 3.77 21.17
C PRO A 446 0.98 2.28 21.54
N ILE A 447 -0.12 1.54 21.43
CA ILE A 447 -0.17 0.11 21.74
C ILE A 447 0.61 -0.69 20.70
N ALA A 448 0.42 -0.42 19.41
CA ALA A 448 1.19 -1.09 18.35
C ALA A 448 2.69 -0.81 18.52
N ILE A 449 3.05 0.42 18.89
CA ILE A 449 4.45 0.81 19.13
C ILE A 449 5.03 0.13 20.38
N ALA A 450 4.23 -0.04 21.43
CA ALA A 450 4.69 -0.61 22.70
C ALA A 450 4.96 -2.11 22.61
N SER A 451 4.27 -2.82 21.72
CA SER A 451 4.40 -4.27 21.53
C SER A 451 5.49 -4.69 20.55
N GLN A 452 6.23 -3.75 19.96
CA GLN A 452 7.09 -3.98 18.80
C GLN A 452 8.60 -3.77 19.06
N GLY A 453 9.42 -4.46 18.26
CA GLY A 453 10.86 -4.25 18.19
C GLY A 453 11.24 -2.90 17.56
N ARG A 454 12.55 -2.57 17.56
CA ARG A 454 13.02 -1.24 17.10
C ARG A 454 12.65 -0.92 15.64
N THR A 455 12.73 -1.91 14.75
CA THR A 455 12.48 -1.73 13.31
C THR A 455 10.99 -1.59 13.03
N GLU A 456 10.18 -2.51 13.57
CA GLU A 456 8.71 -2.49 13.49
C GLU A 456 8.13 -1.17 14.01
N ARG A 457 8.69 -0.62 15.09
CA ARG A 457 8.32 0.70 15.60
C ARG A 457 8.48 1.82 14.58
N VAL A 458 9.52 1.80 13.74
CA VAL A 458 9.72 2.81 12.70
C VAL A 458 8.65 2.68 11.62
N GLU A 459 8.33 1.45 11.22
CA GLU A 459 7.28 1.16 10.24
C GLU A 459 5.91 1.59 10.75
N ALA A 460 5.56 1.25 12.01
CA ALA A 460 4.31 1.67 12.65
C ALA A 460 4.17 3.21 12.73
N LEU A 461 5.28 3.93 12.96
CA LEU A 461 5.28 5.40 12.93
C LEU A 461 5.08 5.96 11.53
N GLN A 462 5.66 5.33 10.50
CA GLN A 462 5.49 5.73 9.10
C GLN A 462 4.06 5.46 8.63
N GLU A 463 3.51 4.30 8.96
CA GLU A 463 2.13 3.94 8.70
C GLU A 463 1.17 4.90 9.41
N GLY A 464 1.42 5.21 10.69
CA GLY A 464 0.63 6.18 11.43
C GLY A 464 0.58 7.56 10.77
N ARG A 465 1.69 8.04 10.20
CA ARG A 465 1.71 9.30 9.43
C ARG A 465 0.93 9.22 8.12
N ALA A 466 0.95 8.06 7.45
CA ALA A 466 0.13 7.87 6.25
C ALA A 466 -1.37 7.81 6.59
N GLN A 467 -1.73 7.26 7.75
CA GLN A 467 -3.10 7.29 8.28
C GLN A 467 -3.52 8.71 8.68
N SER A 468 -2.64 9.50 9.31
CA SER A 468 -2.87 10.93 9.53
C SER A 468 -3.27 11.65 8.24
N TRP A 469 -2.52 11.43 7.16
CA TRP A 469 -2.81 12.02 5.85
C TRP A 469 -4.19 11.61 5.33
N PHE A 470 -4.50 10.32 5.33
CA PHE A 470 -5.79 9.81 4.86
C PHE A 470 -6.98 10.38 5.65
N LEU A 471 -6.89 10.40 6.98
CA LEU A 471 -7.92 10.97 7.85
C LEU A 471 -8.07 12.49 7.64
N GLN A 472 -6.97 13.20 7.40
CA GLN A 472 -7.01 14.61 7.06
C GLN A 472 -7.75 14.83 5.74
N GLN A 473 -7.43 14.07 4.68
CA GLN A 473 -8.15 14.18 3.40
C GLN A 473 -9.64 13.81 3.56
N ALA A 474 -9.99 12.89 4.48
CA ALA A 474 -11.39 12.56 4.73
C ALA A 474 -12.19 13.67 5.44
N LEU A 475 -11.52 14.51 6.23
CA LEU A 475 -12.15 15.60 7.00
C LEU A 475 -12.10 16.95 6.27
N THR A 476 -11.10 17.20 5.43
CA THR A 476 -10.93 18.49 4.71
C THR A 476 -12.19 18.90 3.92
N PRO A 477 -12.84 18.03 3.13
CA PRO A 477 -14.04 18.38 2.36
C PRO A 477 -15.27 18.72 3.23
N LEU A 478 -15.21 18.45 4.53
CA LEU A 478 -16.30 18.74 5.48
C LEU A 478 -16.13 20.07 6.20
N LEU A 479 -15.02 20.77 5.96
CA LEU A 479 -14.79 22.08 6.55
C LEU A 479 -15.66 23.15 5.90
N PRO A 480 -16.36 23.99 6.69
CA PRO A 480 -16.97 25.20 6.15
C PRO A 480 -15.92 26.13 5.55
N GLU A 481 -16.36 27.01 4.66
CA GLU A 481 -15.48 28.01 4.06
C GLU A 481 -14.78 28.87 5.10
N SER A 482 -13.57 29.32 4.80
CA SER A 482 -12.76 30.09 5.76
C SER A 482 -13.40 31.44 6.11
N SER A 483 -14.20 32.01 5.22
CA SER A 483 -14.96 33.24 5.44
C SER A 483 -16.11 33.05 6.45
N GLU A 484 -16.68 31.84 6.51
CA GLU A 484 -17.76 31.50 7.43
C GLU A 484 -17.23 31.03 8.78
N LEU A 485 -16.13 30.28 8.78
CA LEU A 485 -15.50 29.74 9.98
C LEU A 485 -13.98 29.97 9.98
N PRO A 486 -13.49 31.11 10.53
CA PRO A 486 -12.06 31.45 10.56
C PRO A 486 -11.31 30.71 11.69
N PHE A 487 -11.56 29.41 11.82
CA PHE A 487 -10.93 28.53 12.80
C PHE A 487 -10.29 27.34 12.09
N VAL A 488 -9.28 26.78 12.75
CA VAL A 488 -8.60 25.55 12.37
C VAL A 488 -8.94 24.45 13.38
N LEU A 489 -8.87 23.20 12.94
CA LEU A 489 -9.19 22.04 13.75
C LEU A 489 -7.99 21.10 13.77
N ARG A 490 -7.42 20.91 14.96
CA ARG A 490 -6.41 19.89 15.22
C ARG A 490 -7.06 18.68 15.86
N ILE A 491 -6.87 17.53 15.25
CA ILE A 491 -7.33 16.23 15.73
C ILE A 491 -6.12 15.42 16.17
N VAL A 492 -6.17 14.84 17.37
CA VAL A 492 -5.20 13.84 17.82
C VAL A 492 -5.93 12.56 18.16
N ALA A 493 -5.70 11.53 17.34
CA ALA A 493 -6.28 10.20 17.51
C ALA A 493 -5.29 9.26 18.16
N ASN A 494 -5.68 8.65 19.28
CA ASN A 494 -4.88 7.65 19.98
C ASN A 494 -5.65 6.33 20.00
N THR A 495 -5.11 5.28 19.37
CA THR A 495 -5.71 3.95 19.44
C THR A 495 -5.37 3.31 20.79
N LEU A 496 -6.40 3.01 21.58
CA LEU A 496 -6.32 2.41 22.91
C LEU A 496 -6.67 0.92 22.93
N GLY A 497 -7.18 0.38 21.82
CA GLY A 497 -7.41 -1.05 21.64
C GLY A 497 -7.20 -1.43 20.18
N LEU A 498 -6.53 -2.57 19.95
CA LEU A 498 -6.25 -3.10 18.62
C LEU A 498 -7.03 -4.40 18.44
N ALA A 499 -8.02 -4.38 17.56
CA ALA A 499 -8.77 -5.58 17.16
C ALA A 499 -9.11 -5.51 15.65
N GLY A 500 -8.19 -5.03 14.84
CA GLY A 500 -8.39 -4.78 13.40
C GLY A 500 -8.02 -3.36 12.99
N PRO A 501 -8.31 -2.95 11.75
CA PRO A 501 -7.90 -1.65 11.21
C PRO A 501 -8.57 -0.50 11.95
N THR A 502 -7.75 0.37 12.56
CA THR A 502 -8.21 1.41 13.50
C THR A 502 -8.34 2.81 12.88
N ALA A 503 -8.01 2.99 11.60
CA ALA A 503 -8.19 4.26 10.90
C ALA A 503 -9.66 4.72 10.89
N MET A 504 -10.60 3.84 10.55
CA MET A 504 -12.04 4.18 10.57
C MET A 504 -12.56 4.47 11.98
N HIS A 505 -12.00 3.82 13.01
CA HIS A 505 -12.33 4.10 14.41
C HIS A 505 -11.86 5.51 14.81
N ALA A 506 -10.64 5.88 14.40
CA ALA A 506 -10.10 7.22 14.60
C ALA A 506 -10.92 8.29 13.86
N LEU A 507 -11.37 8.01 12.64
CA LEU A 507 -12.24 8.91 11.88
C LEU A 507 -13.58 9.13 12.59
N ASN A 508 -14.24 8.05 13.00
CA ASN A 508 -15.53 8.12 13.68
C ASN A 508 -15.40 8.87 15.01
N ALA A 509 -14.35 8.60 15.80
CA ALA A 509 -14.06 9.33 17.03
C ALA A 509 -13.71 10.81 16.76
N ALA A 510 -13.07 11.15 15.64
CA ALA A 510 -12.75 12.53 15.27
C ALA A 510 -14.00 13.35 14.97
N VAL A 511 -15.00 12.76 14.31
CA VAL A 511 -16.30 13.41 14.09
C VAL A 511 -16.99 13.70 15.42
N LEU A 512 -16.97 12.74 16.34
CA LEU A 512 -17.52 12.90 17.69
C LEU A 512 -16.79 14.00 18.48
N ALA A 513 -15.45 14.00 18.45
CA ALA A 513 -14.63 14.99 19.13
C ALA A 513 -14.81 16.41 18.57
N ALA A 514 -14.91 16.54 17.24
CA ALA A 514 -15.18 17.82 16.59
C ALA A 514 -16.56 18.36 16.98
N SER A 515 -17.58 17.49 17.02
CA SER A 515 -18.91 17.87 17.50
C SER A 515 -18.89 18.31 18.96
N SER A 516 -18.21 17.56 19.84
CA SER A 516 -18.02 17.93 21.25
C SER A 516 -17.29 19.27 21.43
N ALA A 517 -16.40 19.62 20.50
CA ALA A 517 -15.72 20.91 20.46
C ALA A 517 -16.56 22.05 19.90
N ASN A 518 -17.84 21.81 19.58
CA ASN A 518 -18.72 22.73 18.85
C ASN A 518 -18.11 23.23 17.53
N PHE A 519 -17.27 22.41 16.88
CA PHE A 519 -16.73 22.73 15.56
C PHE A 519 -17.71 22.25 14.48
N PRO A 520 -18.31 23.16 13.68
CA PRO A 520 -19.39 22.79 12.77
C PRO A 520 -18.82 22.13 11.50
N LEU A 521 -18.74 20.80 11.49
CA LEU A 521 -18.53 20.04 10.26
C LEU A 521 -19.79 20.14 9.39
N ALA A 522 -19.62 20.31 8.08
CA ALA A 522 -20.73 20.47 7.13
C ALA A 522 -21.72 19.29 7.19
N ARG A 523 -21.21 18.07 7.43
CA ARG A 523 -22.00 16.84 7.57
C ARG A 523 -21.32 15.86 8.52
N THR A 524 -22.13 15.05 9.20
CA THR A 524 -21.65 13.86 9.93
C THR A 524 -21.32 12.75 8.94
N ILE A 525 -20.10 12.24 9.01
CA ILE A 525 -19.64 11.07 8.25
C ILE A 525 -19.40 9.88 9.18
N ALA A 526 -19.43 8.68 8.62
CA ALA A 526 -18.96 7.47 9.29
C ALA A 526 -18.06 6.67 8.35
N GLY A 527 -17.05 6.03 8.91
CA GLY A 527 -16.10 5.14 8.27
C GLY A 527 -16.38 3.67 8.60
N VAL A 528 -16.26 2.80 7.61
CA VAL A 528 -16.36 1.34 7.73
C VAL A 528 -15.23 0.66 6.98
N THR A 529 -14.91 -0.56 7.40
CA THR A 529 -13.88 -1.38 6.80
C THR A 529 -14.51 -2.65 6.22
N ILE A 530 -14.31 -2.89 4.92
CA ILE A 530 -14.70 -4.12 4.24
C ILE A 530 -13.44 -4.92 3.91
N GLY A 531 -13.48 -6.24 4.03
CA GLY A 531 -12.39 -7.12 3.65
C GLY A 531 -12.87 -8.23 2.74
N CYS A 532 -11.91 -9.01 2.23
CA CYS A 532 -12.22 -10.14 1.34
C CYS A 532 -11.35 -11.35 1.62
N PHE A 533 -11.98 -12.52 1.46
CA PHE A 533 -11.33 -13.80 1.35
C PHE A 533 -11.69 -14.44 0.02
N SER A 534 -10.70 -15.01 -0.64
CA SER A 534 -10.84 -15.77 -1.87
C SER A 534 -10.19 -17.14 -1.73
N SER A 535 -10.81 -18.15 -2.33
CA SER A 535 -10.20 -19.46 -2.49
C SER A 535 -9.00 -19.35 -3.42
N SER A 536 -7.96 -20.13 -3.20
CA SER A 536 -6.71 -20.09 -3.97
C SER A 536 -6.80 -20.41 -5.48
N THR A 537 -7.95 -20.84 -6.01
CA THR A 537 -8.02 -21.55 -7.30
C THR A 537 -9.11 -20.98 -8.22
N GLU A 538 -8.78 -20.03 -9.11
CA GLU A 538 -9.70 -19.51 -10.16
C GLU A 538 -9.99 -20.58 -11.24
N PRO A 539 -11.24 -20.79 -11.70
CA PRO A 539 -11.52 -21.63 -12.86
C PRO A 539 -11.04 -20.97 -14.16
N GLY A 540 -10.21 -21.67 -14.92
CA GLY A 540 -9.79 -21.25 -16.26
C GLY A 540 -8.43 -20.57 -16.34
N GLN A 541 -7.80 -20.23 -15.21
CA GLN A 541 -6.34 -20.14 -15.16
C GLN A 541 -5.80 -21.57 -14.96
N PRO A 542 -4.80 -22.06 -15.71
CA PRO A 542 -4.14 -23.30 -15.36
C PRO A 542 -3.70 -23.16 -13.89
N ALA A 543 -4.04 -24.13 -13.03
CA ALA A 543 -3.79 -24.14 -11.59
C ALA A 543 -2.50 -23.36 -11.32
N ALA A 544 -2.65 -22.10 -10.88
CA ALA A 544 -1.71 -21.01 -11.16
C ALA A 544 -0.33 -21.55 -11.48
N ASP A 545 0.01 -21.64 -12.78
CA ASP A 545 1.31 -21.96 -13.38
C ASP A 545 2.30 -22.35 -12.29
N ASP A 546 2.75 -23.63 -12.20
CA ASP A 546 3.61 -24.27 -11.17
C ASP A 546 4.72 -23.39 -10.49
N ARG A 547 4.95 -22.21 -11.03
CA ARG A 547 5.56 -20.97 -10.52
C ARG A 547 4.85 -20.27 -9.34
N LYS A 548 3.55 -20.43 -9.07
CA LYS A 548 2.92 -20.08 -7.78
C LYS A 548 2.71 -21.36 -6.97
N GLY A 549 3.80 -21.94 -6.46
CA GLY A 549 3.79 -23.22 -5.76
C GLY A 549 2.60 -23.35 -4.79
N SER A 550 1.72 -24.32 -5.05
CA SER A 550 0.53 -24.51 -4.23
C SER A 550 0.93 -25.03 -2.85
N TRP A 551 0.84 -24.17 -1.83
CA TRP A 551 1.05 -24.50 -0.41
C TRP A 551 0.18 -25.69 0.05
N GLN A 552 -0.95 -25.87 -0.63
CA GLN A 552 -1.90 -26.95 -0.39
C GLN A 552 -1.35 -28.35 -0.70
N ALA A 553 -0.32 -28.47 -1.54
CA ALA A 553 0.31 -29.76 -1.84
C ALA A 553 0.86 -30.47 -0.58
N GLY A 554 1.15 -29.70 0.47
CA GLY A 554 1.63 -30.21 1.75
C GLY A 554 0.56 -30.39 2.82
N ILE A 555 -0.72 -30.04 2.64
CA ILE A 555 -1.73 -30.15 3.73
C ILE A 555 -2.50 -31.48 3.55
N PRO A 556 -2.35 -32.48 4.44
CA PRO A 556 -2.99 -33.77 4.25
C PRO A 556 -4.51 -33.65 4.36
N GLN A 557 -5.24 -34.12 3.34
CA GLN A 557 -6.71 -34.21 3.27
C GLN A 557 -7.56 -32.93 3.19
N ALA A 558 -6.99 -31.76 2.92
CA ALA A 558 -7.83 -30.59 2.63
C ALA A 558 -8.11 -30.47 1.13
N ARG A 559 -8.91 -31.40 0.57
CA ARG A 559 -9.80 -30.93 -0.50
C ARG A 559 -10.73 -29.95 0.18
N SER A 560 -10.45 -28.66 0.07
CA SER A 560 -11.36 -27.63 0.59
C SER A 560 -12.75 -27.94 0.04
N ALA A 561 -13.81 -27.65 0.79
CA ALA A 561 -15.17 -27.70 0.23
C ALA A 561 -15.29 -26.88 -1.08
N CYS A 562 -14.34 -25.98 -1.35
CA CYS A 562 -14.15 -25.25 -2.61
C CYS A 562 -13.70 -26.14 -3.81
N ASP A 563 -12.98 -27.24 -3.60
CA ASP A 563 -12.49 -28.12 -4.68
C ASP A 563 -13.63 -28.84 -5.42
N ILE A 564 -14.83 -28.85 -4.83
CA ILE A 564 -16.04 -29.45 -5.40
C ILE A 564 -16.92 -28.38 -6.07
N VAL A 565 -16.68 -27.09 -5.81
CA VAL A 565 -17.63 -26.00 -6.13
C VAL A 565 -16.94 -24.71 -6.59
N GLY A 566 -15.91 -24.80 -7.44
CA GLY A 566 -15.31 -23.65 -8.11
C GLY A 566 -14.71 -22.59 -7.17
N PHE A 567 -14.17 -21.54 -7.78
CA PHE A 567 -13.60 -20.41 -7.07
C PHE A 567 -14.66 -19.62 -6.31
N ARG A 568 -14.39 -19.31 -5.05
CA ARG A 568 -15.27 -18.51 -4.18
C ARG A 568 -14.53 -17.27 -3.67
N ARG A 569 -15.27 -16.16 -3.59
CA ARG A 569 -14.86 -14.92 -2.94
C ARG A 569 -15.99 -14.49 -2.00
N GLU A 570 -15.65 -14.15 -0.76
CA GLU A 570 -16.60 -13.65 0.22
C GLU A 570 -16.14 -12.32 0.82
N LEU A 571 -17.11 -11.41 0.98
CA LEU A 571 -16.90 -10.09 1.57
C LEU A 571 -17.24 -10.11 3.05
N VAL A 572 -16.32 -9.64 3.88
CA VAL A 572 -16.50 -9.49 5.33
C VAL A 572 -16.61 -8.01 5.71
N THR A 573 -17.52 -7.69 6.64
CA THR A 573 -17.77 -6.33 7.12
C THR A 573 -17.15 -6.14 8.50
N ASP A 574 -16.58 -4.97 8.80
CA ASP A 574 -15.93 -4.70 10.09
C ASP A 574 -14.82 -5.73 10.39
N VAL A 575 -13.76 -5.64 9.59
CA VAL A 575 -12.62 -6.57 9.59
C VAL A 575 -11.93 -6.61 10.96
N GLY A 576 -11.78 -7.82 11.51
CA GLY A 576 -11.01 -8.10 12.73
C GLY A 576 -9.51 -8.15 12.49
N LEU A 577 -8.72 -8.42 13.53
CA LEU A 577 -7.24 -8.39 13.44
C LEU A 577 -6.71 -9.47 12.49
N GLU A 578 -7.05 -10.73 12.72
CA GLU A 578 -6.59 -11.86 11.93
C GLU A 578 -7.09 -11.76 10.48
N GLU A 579 -8.30 -11.20 10.31
CA GLU A 579 -8.91 -10.99 9.00
C GLU A 579 -8.18 -9.91 8.20
N ALA A 580 -7.67 -8.88 8.86
CA ALA A 580 -6.89 -7.82 8.23
C ALA A 580 -5.50 -8.32 7.82
N GLU A 581 -4.85 -9.10 8.68
CA GLU A 581 -3.50 -9.63 8.44
C GLU A 581 -3.48 -10.71 7.36
N LEU A 582 -4.50 -11.57 7.34
CA LEU A 582 -4.52 -12.77 6.51
C LEU A 582 -5.50 -12.69 5.34
N GLY A 583 -6.35 -11.68 5.26
CA GLY A 583 -7.25 -11.43 4.13
C GLY A 583 -6.52 -11.04 2.84
N ASP A 584 -7.27 -10.92 1.74
CA ASP A 584 -6.70 -10.59 0.44
C ASP A 584 -6.46 -9.08 0.27
N TRP A 585 -7.47 -8.30 0.65
CA TRP A 585 -7.48 -6.85 0.60
C TRP A 585 -8.49 -6.29 1.62
N ILE A 586 -8.31 -5.02 1.94
CA ILE A 586 -9.13 -4.22 2.84
C ILE A 586 -9.52 -2.93 2.11
N LEU A 587 -10.82 -2.63 2.12
CA LEU A 587 -11.39 -1.40 1.58
C LEU A 587 -11.98 -0.58 2.74
N GLN A 588 -11.35 0.56 3.03
CA GLN A 588 -11.83 1.53 4.00
C GLN A 588 -12.68 2.57 3.27
N VAL A 589 -13.92 2.75 3.70
CA VAL A 589 -14.89 3.64 3.04
C VAL A 589 -15.49 4.57 4.08
N CYS A 590 -15.43 5.87 3.83
CA CYS A 590 -16.07 6.89 4.63
C CYS A 590 -17.04 7.73 3.80
N GLY A 591 -18.14 8.13 4.42
CA GLY A 591 -19.10 9.03 3.81
C GLY A 591 -20.27 9.35 4.71
N HIS A 592 -21.22 10.08 4.15
CA HIS A 592 -22.52 10.35 4.75
C HIS A 592 -23.61 9.51 4.05
N ASP A 593 -24.86 9.84 4.32
CA ASP A 593 -26.05 9.19 3.75
C ASP A 593 -26.16 9.41 2.23
N GLN A 594 -25.73 10.57 1.73
CA GLN A 594 -25.81 10.91 0.30
C GLN A 594 -24.63 10.44 -0.57
N GLY A 595 -23.55 9.88 0.00
CA GLY A 595 -22.36 9.54 -0.77
C GLY A 595 -21.08 9.34 0.05
N ILE A 596 -20.00 8.98 -0.65
CA ILE A 596 -18.66 8.70 -0.14
C ILE A 596 -17.82 9.98 -0.16
N SER A 597 -17.19 10.31 0.97
CA SER A 597 -16.26 11.44 1.08
C SER A 597 -14.80 11.01 0.97
N ALA A 598 -14.46 9.78 1.41
CA ALA A 598 -13.13 9.24 1.27
C ALA A 598 -13.13 7.71 1.14
N LEU A 599 -12.15 7.18 0.41
CA LEU A 599 -11.97 5.74 0.25
C LEU A 599 -10.49 5.41 0.14
N GLN A 600 -10.07 4.29 0.73
CA GLN A 600 -8.72 3.75 0.61
C GLN A 600 -8.75 2.22 0.46
N LEU A 601 -8.01 1.71 -0.53
CA LEU A 601 -7.80 0.28 -0.74
C LEU A 601 -6.38 -0.11 -0.33
N ASP A 602 -6.28 -1.16 0.48
CA ASP A 602 -5.05 -1.84 0.89
C ASP A 602 -5.10 -3.29 0.39
N CYS A 603 -4.21 -3.66 -0.54
CA CYS A 603 -4.12 -5.03 -1.04
C CYS A 603 -2.93 -5.75 -0.40
N HIS A 604 -3.16 -6.93 0.18
CA HIS A 604 -2.12 -7.72 0.84
C HIS A 604 -1.64 -8.87 -0.06
N ARG A 605 -2.55 -9.54 -0.78
CA ARG A 605 -2.24 -10.75 -1.57
C ARG A 605 -2.72 -10.69 -3.01
N SER A 606 -3.94 -10.22 -3.22
CA SER A 606 -4.51 -10.02 -4.55
C SER A 606 -5.04 -8.61 -4.67
N GLY A 607 -5.12 -8.11 -5.90
CA GLY A 607 -5.87 -6.87 -6.14
C GLY A 607 -7.37 -7.11 -5.94
N LEU A 608 -8.12 -6.01 -5.87
CA LEU A 608 -9.57 -6.00 -5.88
C LEU A 608 -10.06 -6.09 -7.33
N PRO A 609 -10.71 -7.19 -7.73
CA PRO A 609 -11.21 -7.35 -9.09
C PRO A 609 -12.23 -6.26 -9.42
N LEU A 610 -12.15 -5.71 -10.63
CA LEU A 610 -13.02 -4.59 -11.05
C LEU A 610 -14.51 -4.94 -10.99
N ASP A 611 -14.88 -6.20 -11.24
CA ASP A 611 -16.26 -6.69 -11.18
C ASP A 611 -16.80 -6.87 -9.74
N HIS A 612 -15.91 -6.89 -8.74
CA HIS A 612 -16.27 -7.03 -7.33
C HIS A 612 -16.38 -5.70 -6.57
N ILE A 613 -15.92 -4.59 -7.17
CA ILE A 613 -15.92 -3.27 -6.52
C ILE A 613 -17.33 -2.85 -6.13
N GLU A 614 -18.30 -3.02 -7.02
CA GLU A 614 -19.70 -2.63 -6.77
C GLU A 614 -20.29 -3.33 -5.54
N SER A 615 -20.08 -4.65 -5.42
CA SER A 615 -20.52 -5.43 -4.26
C SER A 615 -19.85 -4.97 -2.96
N ALA A 616 -18.57 -4.62 -3.01
CA ALA A 616 -17.84 -4.08 -1.87
C ALA A 616 -18.38 -2.69 -1.44
N LEU A 617 -18.67 -1.81 -2.41
CA LEU A 617 -19.25 -0.49 -2.15
C LEU A 617 -20.67 -0.60 -1.57
N ASP A 618 -21.51 -1.49 -2.09
CA ASP A 618 -22.86 -1.70 -1.56
C ASP A 618 -22.84 -2.28 -0.13
N ARG A 619 -21.93 -3.22 0.15
CA ARG A 619 -21.69 -3.72 1.51
C ARG A 619 -21.28 -2.59 2.44
N ALA A 620 -20.32 -1.76 2.02
CA ALA A 620 -19.85 -0.61 2.79
C ALA A 620 -20.98 0.41 3.05
N LYS A 621 -21.82 0.70 2.06
CA LYS A 621 -22.95 1.62 2.18
C LYS A 621 -23.94 1.17 3.27
N ARG A 622 -24.30 -0.11 3.29
CA ARG A 622 -25.20 -0.68 4.30
C ARG A 622 -24.62 -0.59 5.70
N ALA A 623 -23.36 -0.98 5.87
CA ALA A 623 -22.65 -0.89 7.15
C ALA A 623 -22.53 0.57 7.64
N ARG A 624 -22.18 1.49 6.73
CA ARG A 624 -22.05 2.92 7.03
C ARG A 624 -23.38 3.54 7.46
N ALA A 625 -24.48 3.17 6.80
CA ALA A 625 -25.82 3.64 7.16
C ALA A 625 -26.22 3.20 8.57
N GLN A 626 -25.89 1.97 8.97
CA GLN A 626 -26.11 1.49 10.34
C GLN A 626 -25.31 2.31 11.36
N LEU A 627 -24.02 2.53 11.13
CA LEU A 627 -23.17 3.35 12.01
C LEU A 627 -23.64 4.80 12.11
N LEU A 628 -24.00 5.43 10.99
CA LEU A 628 -24.51 6.80 10.97
C LEU A 628 -25.76 6.96 11.83
N THR A 629 -26.69 6.00 11.76
CA THR A 629 -27.89 6.01 12.61
C THR A 629 -27.51 5.96 14.09
N SER A 630 -26.61 5.06 14.49
CA SER A 630 -26.15 4.94 15.88
C SER A 630 -25.39 6.18 16.36
N MET A 631 -24.50 6.75 15.54
CA MET A 631 -23.76 7.96 15.87
C MET A 631 -24.67 9.18 16.02
N ARG A 632 -25.68 9.35 15.15
CA ARG A 632 -26.64 10.45 15.23
C ARG A 632 -27.46 10.40 16.51
N GLN A 633 -27.85 9.21 16.96
CA GLN A 633 -28.56 9.04 18.22
C GLN A 633 -27.72 9.50 19.41
N SER A 634 -26.41 9.21 19.43
CA SER A 634 -25.51 9.67 20.49
C SER A 634 -25.25 11.17 20.44
N LEU A 635 -25.08 11.75 19.24
CA LEU A 635 -24.86 13.20 19.09
C LEU A 635 -26.09 14.04 19.48
N GLN A 636 -27.31 13.49 19.42
CA GLN A 636 -28.52 14.18 19.88
C GLN A 636 -28.67 14.24 21.41
N GLN A 637 -27.89 13.43 22.15
CA GLN A 637 -27.96 13.38 23.61
C GLN A 637 -27.09 14.44 24.29
N VAL A 638 -26.36 15.22 23.51
CA VAL A 638 -25.33 16.20 23.90
C VAL A 638 -25.74 17.54 23.31
#